data_AF-A0A2T3LA17-F1
#
_entry.id   AF-A0A2T3LA17-F1
#
_cell.length_a   1.000
_cell.length_b   1.000
_cell.length_c   1.000
_cell.angle_alpha   90.00
_cell.angle_beta   90.00
_cell.angle_gamma   90.00
#
_symmetry.space_group_name_H-M   'P 1'
#
loop_
_entity.id
_entity.type
_entity.pdbx_description
1 polymer ?
#
loop_
_entity_poly.entity_id
_entity_poly.type
_entity_poly.pdbx_seq_one_letter_code
_entity_poly.pdbx_strand_id
1 'polypeptide(L)'
;MKSIRYIYPLYFTVFMLFIGLVTTLGINYWVSPKLVTNEETIIKNTIQDLNSDIFTELEQVQAQQRTITQTIALVSSEQIDQILPGLVDQYGKTQVFGGGIWPLPEQRQQGIDKYSTFYHRDASNKLIENTYWNSADSLNYYEQGWYKNGLAAPQGQCAWAPAYKDSASAEARTNCAMSILKEGKQYGIATIDLTLGFFNDLVEEKEQALNGDILIIESDGKILNNTRSINRSLILDNLSSIAQESPFAANISRNLSQVTDNKPLQVRYDNNGVNYTLFMHRISGTPWTVAFSTQTTLLESTTHSILVTLASIQLPIAAAIILFCFIAFSQLARRLEALRNNIEALSSGDADLTAEIKINKNDEVGGIAVSVNHFIIYLREMMDSVSNSSNQISNIIDEVKNQSQINHDIVDRHANETMQVITAINEMASTAEEVARNTTNTVTNTHSATVAADQSKAAVNKATDSVALLMTQIKTASENVTEMSNETQKISTVLNVIRDIAEQTNLLALNAAIEAARAGDQGRGFAVVADEVRALAARTQNSTAEINEMLTHLQAGVTTVVTAMNNTKTRCEVVVDDTEQVNGGLDEMMTSIGEINDLNSHIATAAEEQSSVTEEINHNMSQIQNMIQMLTESAQQTTTSSHSLSEANNQLNKLVSRFKLS
;
A
#
# COMPACT_ATOMS: atom_id res chain seq x y z
N MET A 1 18.61 -4.09 23.21
CA MET A 1 17.44 -3.22 23.43
C MET A 1 16.71 -3.67 24.69
N LYS A 2 16.45 -2.78 25.64
CA LYS A 2 15.66 -3.10 26.84
C LYS A 2 14.23 -3.42 26.38
N SER A 3 13.80 -4.68 26.51
CA SER A 3 12.48 -5.14 26.05
C SER A 3 11.36 -4.38 26.76
N ILE A 4 10.28 -4.05 26.03
CA ILE A 4 9.01 -3.51 26.54
C ILE A 4 8.53 -4.29 27.78
N ARG A 5 8.83 -5.58 27.83
CA ARG A 5 8.55 -6.50 28.95
C ARG A 5 9.11 -6.03 30.30
N TYR A 6 10.15 -5.21 30.33
CA TYR A 6 10.80 -4.77 31.58
C TYR A 6 10.68 -3.27 31.84
N ILE A 7 10.56 -2.45 30.80
CA ILE A 7 10.52 -0.97 30.95
C ILE A 7 9.21 -0.49 31.56
N TYR A 8 8.08 -0.88 30.98
CA TYR A 8 6.77 -0.36 31.40
C TYR A 8 6.32 -0.88 32.77
N PRO A 9 6.54 -2.16 33.13
CA PRO A 9 6.30 -2.62 34.49
C PRO A 9 7.17 -1.89 35.54
N LEU A 10 8.41 -1.56 35.20
CA LEU A 10 9.28 -0.79 36.09
C LEU A 10 8.74 0.63 36.32
N TYR A 11 8.34 1.34 35.26
CA TYR A 11 7.72 2.67 35.39
C TYR A 11 6.44 2.62 36.21
N PHE A 12 5.60 1.62 35.99
CA PHE A 12 4.36 1.43 36.75
C PHE A 12 4.63 1.17 38.24
N THR A 13 5.65 0.36 38.55
CA THR A 13 6.03 0.05 39.93
C THR A 13 6.56 1.30 40.66
N VAL A 14 7.41 2.10 40.00
CA VAL A 14 7.91 3.37 40.55
C VAL A 14 6.76 4.36 40.80
N PHE A 15 5.80 4.45 39.88
CA PHE A 15 4.62 5.29 40.04
C PHE A 15 3.74 4.88 41.23
N MET A 16 3.52 3.58 41.43
CA MET A 16 2.74 3.09 42.58
C MET A 16 3.44 3.37 43.93
N LEU A 17 4.77 3.26 43.99
CA LEU A 17 5.54 3.63 45.18
C LEU A 17 5.42 5.12 45.50
N PHE A 18 5.43 5.97 44.47
CA PHE A 18 5.23 7.42 44.62
C PHE A 18 3.82 7.74 45.16
N ILE A 19 2.77 7.10 44.64
CA ILE A 19 1.40 7.26 45.17
C ILE A 19 1.33 6.85 46.65
N GLY A 20 1.93 5.73 47.04
CA GLY A 20 1.96 5.28 48.44
C GLY A 20 2.59 6.31 49.38
N LEU A 21 3.70 6.93 48.96
CA LEU A 21 4.37 8.00 49.71
C LEU A 21 3.46 9.23 49.88
N VAL A 22 2.86 9.71 48.79
CA VAL A 22 1.97 10.89 48.79
C VAL A 22 0.74 10.65 49.68
N THR A 23 0.17 9.45 49.62
CA THR A 23 -1.02 9.08 50.43
C THR A 23 -0.69 9.12 51.92
N THR A 24 0.47 8.58 52.31
CA THR A 24 0.93 8.57 53.71
C THR A 24 1.15 9.99 54.23
N LEU A 25 1.78 10.85 53.43
CA LEU A 25 1.99 12.26 53.77
C LEU A 25 0.67 13.04 53.89
N GLY A 26 -0.29 12.79 53.00
CA GLY A 26 -1.60 13.44 53.01
C GLY A 26 -2.41 13.12 54.27
N ILE A 27 -2.40 11.86 54.73
CA ILE A 27 -3.15 11.48 55.94
C ILE A 27 -2.56 12.14 57.19
N ASN A 28 -1.24 12.14 57.34
CA ASN A 28 -0.58 12.74 58.49
C ASN A 28 -0.78 14.26 58.56
N TYR A 29 -0.75 14.95 57.42
CA TYR A 29 -0.81 16.42 57.41
C TYR A 29 -2.25 16.97 57.41
N TRP A 30 -3.23 16.26 56.82
CA TRP A 30 -4.58 16.79 56.65
C TRP A 30 -5.67 16.07 57.45
N VAL A 31 -5.51 14.78 57.74
CA VAL A 31 -6.58 13.97 58.36
C VAL A 31 -6.40 13.88 59.87
N SER A 32 -5.19 13.59 60.34
CA SER A 32 -4.89 13.48 61.78
C SER A 32 -5.24 14.74 62.59
N PRO A 33 -4.89 15.98 62.17
CA PRO A 33 -5.26 17.19 62.93
C PRO A 33 -6.77 17.44 63.01
N LYS A 34 -7.54 17.01 61.99
CA LYS A 34 -8.99 17.16 61.97
C LYS A 34 -9.68 16.20 62.93
N LEU A 35 -9.15 14.98 63.08
CA LEU A 35 -9.69 13.97 64.00
C LEU A 35 -9.56 14.43 65.46
N VAL A 36 -8.38 14.94 65.85
CA VAL A 36 -8.14 15.43 67.22
C VAL A 36 -9.05 16.62 67.55
N THR A 37 -9.20 17.58 66.62
CA THR A 37 -10.13 18.71 66.80
C THR A 37 -11.58 18.24 66.97
N ASN A 38 -11.98 17.16 66.29
CA ASN A 38 -13.34 16.62 66.39
C ASN A 38 -13.60 15.99 67.76
N GLU A 39 -12.64 15.21 68.29
CA GLU A 39 -12.71 14.64 69.64
C GLU A 39 -12.76 15.73 70.73
N GLU A 40 -11.94 16.78 70.61
CA GLU A 40 -12.00 17.93 71.52
C GLU A 40 -13.38 18.64 71.49
N THR A 41 -14.07 18.62 70.34
CA THR A 41 -15.41 19.21 70.19
C THR A 41 -16.49 18.35 70.88
N ILE A 42 -16.40 17.02 70.76
CA ILE A 42 -17.32 16.07 71.42
C ILE A 42 -17.27 16.26 72.94
N ILE A 43 -16.07 16.40 73.51
CA ILE A 43 -15.88 16.62 74.94
C ILE A 43 -16.48 17.96 75.38
N LYS A 44 -16.24 19.05 74.63
CA LYS A 44 -16.82 20.37 74.91
C LYS A 44 -18.35 20.31 74.94
N ASN A 45 -18.96 19.63 73.96
CA ASN A 45 -20.41 19.46 73.91
C ASN A 45 -20.92 18.65 75.10
N THR A 46 -20.23 17.58 75.49
CA THR A 46 -20.67 16.74 76.62
C THR A 46 -20.59 17.48 77.97
N ILE A 47 -19.58 18.33 78.15
CA ILE A 47 -19.49 19.21 79.33
C ILE A 47 -20.63 20.24 79.32
N GLN A 48 -20.99 20.75 78.14
CA GLN A 48 -22.12 21.65 77.98
C GLN A 48 -23.46 20.95 78.27
N ASP A 49 -23.61 19.68 77.86
CA ASP A 49 -24.77 18.85 78.19
C ASP A 49 -24.88 18.65 79.71
N LEU A 50 -23.76 18.34 80.38
CA LEU A 50 -23.72 18.25 81.85
C LEU A 50 -24.17 19.56 82.52
N ASN A 51 -23.71 20.71 82.03
CA ASN A 51 -24.15 22.01 82.55
C ASN A 51 -25.65 22.23 82.30
N SER A 52 -26.16 21.80 81.15
CA SER A 52 -27.59 21.89 80.82
C SER A 52 -28.44 20.99 81.73
N ASP A 53 -27.97 19.78 82.03
CA ASP A 53 -28.65 18.85 82.94
C ASP A 53 -28.73 19.44 84.36
N ILE A 54 -27.63 19.99 84.88
CA ILE A 54 -27.61 20.69 86.18
C ILE A 54 -28.56 21.89 86.16
N PHE A 55 -28.49 22.73 85.12
CA PHE A 55 -29.30 23.93 85.02
C PHE A 55 -30.81 23.60 84.98
N THR A 56 -31.19 22.56 84.25
CA THR A 56 -32.59 22.10 84.14
C THR A 56 -33.15 21.67 85.50
N GLU A 57 -32.37 20.93 86.29
CA GLU A 57 -32.75 20.53 87.64
C GLU A 57 -32.94 21.73 88.58
N LEU A 58 -32.04 22.71 88.53
CA LEU A 58 -32.15 23.93 89.32
C LEU A 58 -33.34 24.80 88.89
N GLU A 59 -33.62 24.90 87.59
CA GLU A 59 -34.78 25.64 87.10
C GLU A 59 -36.10 25.02 87.55
N GLN A 60 -36.18 23.67 87.59
CA GLN A 60 -37.36 22.98 88.10
C GLN A 60 -37.62 23.33 89.58
N VAL A 61 -36.55 23.37 90.39
CA VAL A 61 -36.64 23.76 91.80
C VAL A 61 -36.99 25.23 91.95
N GLN A 62 -36.43 26.11 91.11
CA GLN A 62 -36.81 27.52 91.08
C GLN A 62 -38.29 27.72 90.70
N ALA A 63 -38.81 26.95 89.75
CA ALA A 63 -40.24 26.98 89.40
C ALA A 63 -41.12 26.49 90.55
N GLN A 64 -40.68 25.46 91.29
CA GLN A 64 -41.33 25.01 92.51
C GLN A 64 -41.34 26.13 93.57
N GLN A 65 -40.22 26.79 93.78
CA GLN A 65 -40.09 27.90 94.71
C GLN A 65 -40.99 29.09 94.35
N ARG A 66 -41.13 29.41 93.06
CA ARG A 66 -42.09 30.43 92.57
C ARG A 66 -43.52 30.08 92.94
N THR A 67 -43.89 28.81 92.81
CA THR A 67 -45.23 28.34 93.19
C THR A 67 -45.45 28.51 94.69
N ILE A 68 -44.45 28.18 95.51
CA ILE A 68 -44.50 28.40 96.97
C ILE A 68 -44.69 29.88 97.29
N THR A 69 -43.83 30.76 96.79
CA THR A 69 -43.89 32.20 97.14
C THR A 69 -45.22 32.85 96.71
N GLN A 70 -45.75 32.47 95.54
CA GLN A 70 -47.05 32.97 95.06
C GLN A 70 -48.24 32.43 95.87
N THR A 71 -48.21 31.14 96.24
CA THR A 71 -49.30 30.54 97.02
C THR A 71 -49.34 31.11 98.44
N ILE A 72 -48.19 31.26 99.07
CA ILE A 72 -48.06 31.75 100.45
C ILE A 72 -48.53 33.20 100.59
N ALA A 73 -48.36 34.02 99.54
CA ALA A 73 -48.89 35.38 99.51
C ALA A 73 -50.42 35.46 99.63
N LEU A 74 -51.15 34.40 99.25
CA LEU A 74 -52.62 34.39 99.15
C LEU A 74 -53.34 33.75 100.34
N VAL A 75 -52.61 33.09 101.24
CA VAL A 75 -53.20 32.31 102.34
C VAL A 75 -52.97 32.95 103.72
N SER A 76 -53.77 32.53 104.71
CA SER A 76 -53.59 32.93 106.11
C SER A 76 -52.40 32.22 106.74
N SER A 77 -51.90 32.74 107.87
CA SER A 77 -50.82 32.09 108.64
C SER A 77 -51.13 30.61 108.91
N GLU A 78 -52.31 30.27 109.44
CA GLU A 78 -52.67 28.87 109.76
C GLU A 78 -52.68 27.95 108.54
N GLN A 79 -53.06 28.47 107.37
CA GLN A 79 -53.09 27.71 106.12
C GLN A 79 -51.68 27.41 105.58
N ILE A 80 -50.68 28.28 105.85
CA ILE A 80 -49.28 28.07 105.46
C ILE A 80 -48.78 26.72 105.99
N ASP A 81 -49.03 26.42 107.26
CA ASP A 81 -48.53 25.21 107.91
C ASP A 81 -49.16 23.93 107.33
N GLN A 82 -50.39 24.02 106.83
CA GLN A 82 -51.13 22.90 106.26
C GLN A 82 -50.72 22.59 104.81
N ILE A 83 -50.44 23.62 104.00
CA ILE A 83 -50.17 23.45 102.57
C ILE A 83 -48.68 23.27 102.25
N LEU A 84 -47.79 23.81 103.09
CA LEU A 84 -46.36 23.83 102.80
C LEU A 84 -45.75 22.43 102.54
N PRO A 85 -46.08 21.36 103.29
CA PRO A 85 -45.55 20.03 102.99
C PRO A 85 -45.88 19.57 101.57
N GLY A 86 -47.11 19.81 101.10
CA GLY A 86 -47.53 19.43 99.75
C GLY A 86 -46.85 20.26 98.65
N LEU A 87 -46.56 21.54 98.93
CA LEU A 87 -45.82 22.39 97.98
C LEU A 87 -44.33 22.04 97.92
N VAL A 88 -43.73 21.64 99.05
CA VAL A 88 -42.34 21.16 99.11
C VAL A 88 -42.20 19.78 98.45
N ASP A 89 -43.20 18.92 98.57
CA ASP A 89 -43.20 17.58 97.94
C ASP A 89 -43.80 17.55 96.52
N GLN A 90 -44.03 18.72 95.89
CA GLN A 90 -44.80 18.85 94.64
C GLN A 90 -44.40 17.86 93.53
N TYR A 91 -43.11 17.55 93.39
CA TYR A 91 -42.59 16.64 92.37
C TYR A 91 -42.18 15.25 92.90
N GLY A 92 -42.34 14.98 94.20
CA GLY A 92 -41.91 13.72 94.84
C GLY A 92 -40.41 13.45 94.77
N LYS A 93 -39.58 14.43 94.38
CA LYS A 93 -38.12 14.25 94.26
C LYS A 93 -37.48 14.20 95.65
N THR A 94 -36.72 13.15 95.92
CA THR A 94 -36.02 12.94 97.20
C THR A 94 -34.85 13.90 97.39
N GLN A 95 -34.28 14.43 96.30
CA GLN A 95 -33.26 15.47 96.33
C GLN A 95 -33.74 16.79 96.96
N VAL A 96 -35.07 17.04 96.96
CA VAL A 96 -35.67 18.11 97.74
C VAL A 96 -35.73 17.63 99.18
N PHE A 97 -34.76 18.08 99.97
CA PHE A 97 -34.62 17.74 101.38
C PHE A 97 -35.76 18.31 102.21
N GLY A 98 -36.18 19.53 101.90
CA GLY A 98 -37.17 20.25 102.69
C GLY A 98 -37.44 21.64 102.14
N GLY A 99 -38.30 22.38 102.82
CA GLY A 99 -38.59 23.75 102.47
C GLY A 99 -39.29 24.49 103.59
N GLY A 100 -39.11 25.80 103.61
CA GLY A 100 -39.53 26.65 104.71
C GLY A 100 -40.10 27.97 104.28
N ILE A 101 -40.96 28.53 105.12
CA ILE A 101 -41.45 29.89 105.06
C ILE A 101 -40.89 30.63 106.26
N TRP A 102 -40.20 31.72 105.96
CA TRP A 102 -39.41 32.51 106.88
C TRP A 102 -39.92 33.96 106.83
N PRO A 103 -40.94 34.32 107.61
CA PRO A 103 -41.53 35.66 107.60
C PRO A 103 -40.64 36.69 108.30
N LEU A 104 -40.77 37.96 107.94
CA LEU A 104 -40.20 39.05 108.75
C LEU A 104 -40.78 39.01 110.19
N PRO A 105 -40.09 39.62 111.18
CA PRO A 105 -40.58 39.68 112.56
C PRO A 105 -42.03 40.16 112.67
N GLU A 106 -42.78 39.56 113.59
CA GLU A 106 -44.19 39.87 113.88
C GLU A 106 -45.19 39.72 112.73
N GLN A 107 -44.80 39.13 111.57
CA GLN A 107 -45.70 38.99 110.41
C GLN A 107 -46.76 37.89 110.56
N ARG A 108 -46.49 36.85 111.34
CA ARG A 108 -47.46 35.75 111.55
C ARG A 108 -48.30 35.93 112.80
N GLN A 109 -47.69 36.39 113.89
CA GLN A 109 -48.33 36.66 115.16
C GLN A 109 -47.63 37.84 115.84
N GLN A 110 -48.40 38.82 116.29
CA GLN A 110 -47.88 40.01 116.96
C GLN A 110 -47.14 39.63 118.26
N GLY A 111 -45.97 40.20 118.49
CA GLY A 111 -45.11 39.90 119.65
C GLY A 111 -44.25 38.63 119.54
N ILE A 112 -44.22 37.95 118.38
CA ILE A 112 -43.32 36.82 118.11
C ILE A 112 -42.42 37.15 116.92
N ASP A 113 -41.13 37.34 117.19
CA ASP A 113 -40.13 37.67 116.17
C ASP A 113 -39.74 36.46 115.30
N LYS A 114 -39.71 35.25 115.89
CA LYS A 114 -39.34 34.01 115.21
C LYS A 114 -40.56 33.10 115.07
N TYR A 115 -41.26 33.22 113.95
CA TYR A 115 -42.38 32.35 113.63
C TYR A 115 -42.30 31.87 112.18
N SER A 116 -41.42 30.91 111.96
CA SER A 116 -41.21 30.21 110.68
C SER A 116 -41.93 28.87 110.64
N THR A 117 -42.14 28.35 109.43
CA THR A 117 -42.57 26.96 109.19
C THR A 117 -41.50 26.31 108.37
N PHE A 118 -40.96 25.17 108.80
CA PHE A 118 -39.97 24.43 108.02
C PHE A 118 -40.27 22.93 108.11
N TYR A 119 -40.37 22.30 106.95
CA TYR A 119 -40.49 20.85 106.83
C TYR A 119 -39.24 20.28 106.18
N HIS A 120 -38.76 19.16 106.69
CA HIS A 120 -37.65 18.42 106.12
C HIS A 120 -37.93 16.93 106.12
N ARG A 121 -37.27 16.18 105.24
CA ARG A 121 -37.40 14.73 105.19
C ARG A 121 -36.61 14.07 106.31
N ASP A 122 -37.24 13.13 106.99
CA ASP A 122 -36.58 12.21 107.91
C ASP A 122 -35.85 11.08 107.17
N ALA A 123 -35.21 10.17 107.91
CA ALA A 123 -34.54 9.00 107.33
C ALA A 123 -35.47 8.04 106.56
N SER A 124 -36.80 8.15 106.74
CA SER A 124 -37.80 7.39 105.99
C SER A 124 -38.35 8.17 104.78
N ASN A 125 -37.71 9.29 104.43
CA ASN A 125 -38.05 10.20 103.34
C ASN A 125 -39.40 10.92 103.50
N LYS A 126 -39.96 10.96 104.72
CA LYS A 126 -41.22 11.63 105.04
C LYS A 126 -40.98 13.05 105.53
N LEU A 127 -41.74 14.03 105.02
CA LEU A 127 -41.68 15.40 105.51
C LEU A 127 -42.21 15.51 106.94
N ILE A 128 -41.36 15.98 107.84
CA ILE A 128 -41.65 16.26 109.25
C ILE A 128 -41.32 17.72 109.58
N GLU A 129 -42.10 18.31 110.46
CA GLU A 129 -41.91 19.70 110.90
C GLU A 129 -40.65 19.81 111.77
N ASN A 130 -39.90 20.90 111.57
CA ASN A 130 -38.77 21.27 112.41
C ASN A 130 -38.98 22.68 112.97
N THR A 131 -39.13 22.75 114.28
CA THR A 131 -39.39 23.97 115.04
C THR A 131 -38.15 24.59 115.65
N TYR A 132 -36.95 24.05 115.39
CA TYR A 132 -35.68 24.53 115.98
C TYR A 132 -35.49 26.03 115.74
N TRP A 133 -35.76 26.52 114.54
CA TRP A 133 -35.59 27.93 114.20
C TRP A 133 -36.54 28.89 114.94
N ASN A 134 -37.61 28.38 115.55
CA ASN A 134 -38.51 29.15 116.41
C ASN A 134 -38.10 29.11 117.89
N SER A 135 -37.10 28.29 118.27
CA SER A 135 -36.62 28.19 119.66
C SER A 135 -35.75 29.38 120.08
N ALA A 136 -35.54 29.57 121.39
CA ALA A 136 -34.65 30.64 121.88
C ALA A 136 -33.18 30.42 121.46
N ASP A 137 -32.76 29.16 121.30
CA ASP A 137 -31.36 28.78 121.02
C ASP A 137 -30.96 28.99 119.54
N SER A 138 -31.93 29.17 118.65
CA SER A 138 -31.65 29.43 117.23
C SER A 138 -31.15 30.86 117.00
N LEU A 139 -30.28 31.01 115.99
CA LEU A 139 -29.97 32.31 115.43
C LEU A 139 -31.23 32.93 114.80
N ASN A 140 -31.27 34.25 114.72
CA ASN A 140 -32.31 34.96 113.99
C ASN A 140 -32.20 34.62 112.49
N TYR A 141 -33.17 33.90 111.93
CA TYR A 141 -33.14 33.50 110.53
C TYR A 141 -33.13 34.71 109.59
N TYR A 142 -33.78 35.82 109.98
CA TYR A 142 -33.84 37.06 109.19
C TYR A 142 -32.51 37.83 109.15
N GLU A 143 -31.51 37.45 109.96
CA GLU A 143 -30.17 38.02 109.93
C GLU A 143 -29.18 37.19 109.10
N GLN A 144 -29.57 35.98 108.69
CA GLN A 144 -28.68 35.02 108.00
C GLN A 144 -28.40 35.44 106.54
N GLY A 145 -27.24 35.03 106.04
CA GLY A 145 -26.78 35.37 104.68
C GLY A 145 -27.74 34.89 103.59
N TRP A 146 -28.22 33.64 103.66
CA TRP A 146 -29.19 33.10 102.69
C TRP A 146 -30.51 33.89 102.69
N TYR A 147 -30.95 34.37 103.86
CA TYR A 147 -32.17 35.16 103.98
C TYR A 147 -32.00 36.55 103.37
N LYS A 148 -30.89 37.25 103.70
CA LYS A 148 -30.55 38.55 103.12
C LYS A 148 -30.35 38.47 101.59
N ASN A 149 -29.71 37.41 101.11
CA ASN A 149 -29.52 37.18 99.68
C ASN A 149 -30.85 36.89 98.98
N GLY A 150 -31.72 36.08 99.58
CA GLY A 150 -33.06 35.84 99.07
C GLY A 150 -33.92 37.10 99.03
N LEU A 151 -33.70 38.05 99.94
CA LEU A 151 -34.40 39.34 99.95
C LEU A 151 -33.90 40.27 98.84
N ALA A 152 -32.60 40.22 98.55
CA ALA A 152 -31.98 41.01 97.49
C ALA A 152 -32.17 40.39 96.09
N ALA A 153 -32.61 39.13 96.01
CA ALA A 153 -32.83 38.43 94.75
C ALA A 153 -33.97 39.07 93.94
N PRO A 154 -33.87 39.10 92.59
CA PRO A 154 -34.98 39.49 91.73
C PRO A 154 -36.23 38.63 92.00
N GLN A 155 -37.41 39.24 91.89
CA GLN A 155 -38.67 38.53 92.12
C GLN A 155 -38.77 37.31 91.19
N GLY A 156 -39.05 36.14 91.77
CA GLY A 156 -39.21 34.89 91.04
C GLY A 156 -37.90 34.19 90.66
N GLN A 157 -36.75 34.64 91.17
CA GLN A 157 -35.44 33.99 91.02
C GLN A 157 -34.90 33.50 92.36
N CYS A 158 -34.23 32.35 92.35
CA CYS A 158 -33.53 31.81 93.51
C CYS A 158 -32.24 32.60 93.74
N ALA A 159 -32.03 33.06 94.97
CA ALA A 159 -30.68 33.23 95.48
C ALA A 159 -30.20 31.85 95.97
N TRP A 160 -29.37 31.19 95.16
CA TRP A 160 -28.74 29.94 95.56
C TRP A 160 -27.71 30.18 96.66
N ALA A 161 -27.90 29.56 97.83
CA ALA A 161 -26.95 29.64 98.92
C ALA A 161 -25.71 28.77 98.62
N PRO A 162 -24.51 29.20 99.05
CA PRO A 162 -23.34 28.33 99.07
C PRO A 162 -23.65 27.03 99.80
N ALA A 163 -23.07 25.93 99.34
CA ALA A 163 -23.22 24.62 99.94
C ALA A 163 -22.80 24.64 101.42
N TYR A 164 -23.65 24.09 102.28
CA TYR A 164 -23.50 24.08 103.72
C TYR A 164 -23.99 22.77 104.34
N LYS A 165 -23.54 22.50 105.56
CA LYS A 165 -24.06 21.45 106.43
C LYS A 165 -24.24 22.05 107.81
N ASP A 166 -25.42 21.88 108.38
CA ASP A 166 -25.74 22.38 109.72
C ASP A 166 -26.14 21.23 110.65
N SER A 167 -26.44 21.54 111.91
CA SER A 167 -26.84 20.57 112.92
C SER A 167 -28.24 19.98 112.68
N ALA A 168 -29.02 20.53 111.75
CA ALA A 168 -30.39 20.09 111.45
C ALA A 168 -30.47 19.05 110.32
N SER A 169 -29.37 18.76 109.62
CA SER A 169 -29.30 17.69 108.61
C SER A 169 -27.95 16.98 108.57
N ALA A 170 -27.96 15.67 108.35
CA ALA A 170 -26.74 14.88 108.17
C ALA A 170 -26.11 15.06 106.78
N GLU A 171 -26.88 15.53 105.79
CA GLU A 171 -26.45 15.69 104.41
C GLU A 171 -26.07 17.14 104.10
N ALA A 172 -25.04 17.30 103.27
CA ALA A 172 -24.66 18.60 102.74
C ALA A 172 -25.72 19.07 101.74
N ARG A 173 -26.06 20.36 101.80
CA ARG A 173 -27.17 20.95 101.06
C ARG A 173 -26.85 22.33 100.53
N THR A 174 -27.59 22.74 99.51
CA THR A 174 -27.77 24.14 99.11
C THR A 174 -29.25 24.50 99.31
N ASN A 175 -29.59 25.78 99.26
CA ASN A 175 -30.98 26.18 99.24
C ASN A 175 -31.25 27.22 98.14
N CYS A 176 -32.44 27.14 97.56
CA CYS A 176 -33.02 28.21 96.79
C CYS A 176 -33.79 29.11 97.75
N ALA A 177 -33.30 30.32 98.01
CA ALA A 177 -34.02 31.33 98.79
C ALA A 177 -34.70 32.34 97.85
N MET A 178 -36.01 32.57 98.04
CA MET A 178 -36.78 33.48 97.19
C MET A 178 -37.74 34.35 98.02
N SER A 179 -37.79 35.64 97.68
CA SER A 179 -38.64 36.62 98.36
C SER A 179 -40.13 36.39 98.17
N ILE A 180 -40.89 36.48 99.27
CA ILE A 180 -42.35 36.45 99.33
C ILE A 180 -42.85 37.88 99.43
N LEU A 181 -43.70 38.29 98.50
CA LEU A 181 -44.39 39.57 98.52
C LEU A 181 -45.88 39.35 98.78
N LYS A 182 -46.41 39.94 99.85
CA LYS A 182 -47.84 39.93 100.18
C LYS A 182 -48.38 41.35 99.99
N GLU A 183 -49.37 41.50 99.09
CA GLU A 183 -49.93 42.81 98.70
C GLU A 183 -48.85 43.84 98.26
N GLY A 184 -47.80 43.36 97.57
CA GLY A 184 -46.70 44.20 97.11
C GLY A 184 -45.69 44.62 98.20
N LYS A 185 -45.91 44.21 99.46
CA LYS A 185 -44.95 44.42 100.55
C LYS A 185 -44.19 43.13 100.86
N GLN A 186 -42.95 43.29 101.29
CA GLN A 186 -42.10 42.18 101.68
C GLN A 186 -42.67 41.47 102.90
N TYR A 187 -42.97 40.18 102.74
CA TYR A 187 -43.54 39.35 103.80
C TYR A 187 -42.48 38.46 104.45
N GLY A 188 -41.55 37.94 103.66
CA GLY A 188 -40.53 36.99 104.13
C GLY A 188 -39.79 36.32 102.98
N ILE A 189 -39.11 35.21 103.29
CA ILE A 189 -38.42 34.33 102.34
C ILE A 189 -39.09 32.97 102.36
N ALA A 190 -39.22 32.35 101.19
CA ALA A 190 -39.44 30.92 101.09
C ALA A 190 -38.13 30.23 100.68
N THR A 191 -37.85 29.06 101.25
CA THR A 191 -36.71 28.23 100.84
C THR A 191 -37.13 26.84 100.42
N ILE A 192 -36.35 26.25 99.51
CA ILE A 192 -36.28 24.83 99.24
C ILE A 192 -34.82 24.43 99.41
N ASP A 193 -34.58 23.42 100.24
CA ASP A 193 -33.27 22.84 100.46
C ASP A 193 -33.08 21.64 99.54
N LEU A 194 -31.97 21.63 98.81
CA LEU A 194 -31.56 20.53 97.94
C LEU A 194 -30.34 19.81 98.54
N THR A 195 -30.41 18.48 98.60
CA THR A 195 -29.24 17.66 98.94
C THR A 195 -28.21 17.74 97.81
N LEU A 196 -26.92 17.78 98.14
CA LEU A 196 -25.87 17.82 97.10
C LEU A 196 -25.63 16.46 96.43
N GLY A 197 -26.31 15.40 96.89
CA GLY A 197 -26.18 14.04 96.36
C GLY A 197 -26.43 13.95 94.85
N PHE A 198 -27.35 14.76 94.29
CA PHE A 198 -27.68 14.72 92.87
C PHE A 198 -26.49 15.06 91.96
N PHE A 199 -25.54 15.87 92.44
CA PHE A 199 -24.33 16.17 91.68
C PHE A 199 -23.46 14.92 91.48
N ASN A 200 -23.44 14.00 92.45
CA ASN A 200 -22.67 12.77 92.33
C ASN A 200 -23.26 11.87 91.26
N ASP A 201 -24.58 11.68 91.26
CA ASP A 201 -25.26 10.81 90.30
C ASP A 201 -25.00 11.29 88.85
N LEU A 202 -25.10 12.60 88.63
CA LEU A 202 -24.88 13.20 87.33
C LEU A 202 -23.40 13.16 86.90
N VAL A 203 -22.48 13.40 87.84
CA VAL A 203 -21.04 13.30 87.57
C VAL A 203 -20.64 11.87 87.26
N GLU A 204 -21.11 10.89 88.02
CA GLU A 204 -20.76 9.49 87.83
C GLU A 204 -21.19 8.99 86.45
N GLU A 205 -22.39 9.36 85.96
CA GLU A 205 -22.81 9.03 84.60
C GLU A 205 -21.82 9.57 83.55
N LYS A 206 -21.46 10.86 83.64
CA LYS A 206 -20.62 11.51 82.63
C LYS A 206 -19.15 11.09 82.70
N GLU A 207 -18.59 10.82 83.87
CA GLU A 207 -17.22 10.26 84.02
C GLU A 207 -17.09 8.89 83.35
N GLN A 208 -18.18 8.10 83.30
CA GLN A 208 -18.20 6.78 82.63
C GLN A 208 -18.17 6.94 81.11
N ALA A 209 -18.96 7.87 80.58
CA ALA A 209 -19.03 8.14 79.15
C ALA A 209 -17.73 8.75 78.60
N LEU A 210 -17.11 9.65 79.36
CA LEU A 210 -15.97 10.45 78.89
C LEU A 210 -14.60 9.88 79.27
N ASN A 211 -14.56 8.82 80.08
CA ASN A 211 -13.33 8.21 80.58
C ASN A 211 -12.35 9.25 81.15
N GLY A 212 -12.85 10.02 82.12
CA GLY A 212 -12.12 11.10 82.78
C GLY A 212 -12.75 11.50 84.11
N ASP A 213 -12.16 12.50 84.76
CA ASP A 213 -12.51 12.94 86.10
C ASP A 213 -13.26 14.28 86.07
N ILE A 214 -14.32 14.43 86.87
CA ILE A 214 -15.14 15.64 86.96
C ILE A 214 -15.25 16.13 88.41
N LEU A 215 -15.03 17.43 88.61
CA LEU A 215 -15.31 18.12 89.86
C LEU A 215 -16.18 19.35 89.61
N ILE A 216 -17.12 19.61 90.52
CA ILE A 216 -17.97 20.79 90.59
C ILE A 216 -17.53 21.58 91.81
N ILE A 217 -17.08 22.80 91.58
CA ILE A 217 -16.38 23.62 92.57
C ILE A 217 -17.07 24.98 92.70
N GLU A 218 -17.26 25.45 93.94
CA GLU A 218 -17.65 26.82 94.25
C GLU A 218 -16.51 27.82 94.04
N SER A 219 -16.84 29.10 93.91
CA SER A 219 -15.85 30.17 93.72
C SER A 219 -14.81 30.29 94.84
N ASP A 220 -15.12 29.82 96.05
CA ASP A 220 -14.21 29.78 97.21
C ASP A 220 -13.36 28.48 97.28
N GLY A 221 -13.52 27.59 96.30
CA GLY A 221 -12.82 26.32 96.21
C GLY A 221 -13.53 25.15 96.88
N LYS A 222 -14.76 25.30 97.40
CA LYS A 222 -15.50 24.18 97.99
C LYS A 222 -15.96 23.18 96.93
N ILE A 223 -15.80 21.88 97.19
CA ILE A 223 -16.16 20.80 96.27
C ILE A 223 -17.56 20.29 96.57
N LEU A 224 -18.36 20.02 95.55
CA LEU A 224 -19.77 19.62 95.67
C LEU A 224 -20.04 18.16 95.34
N ASN A 225 -19.11 17.48 94.67
CA ASN A 225 -19.25 16.08 94.28
C ASN A 225 -17.99 15.27 94.59
N ASN A 226 -18.12 13.95 94.52
CA ASN A 226 -17.02 13.00 94.50
C ASN A 226 -16.62 12.69 93.04
N THR A 227 -15.35 12.33 92.84
CA THR A 227 -14.80 11.89 91.55
C THR A 227 -14.15 10.52 91.71
N ARG A 228 -14.17 9.67 90.67
CA ARG A 228 -13.60 8.31 90.75
C ARG A 228 -12.10 8.27 91.03
N SER A 229 -11.34 9.27 90.58
CA SER A 229 -9.90 9.32 90.82
C SER A 229 -9.51 9.46 92.29
N ILE A 230 -10.44 9.87 93.16
CA ILE A 230 -10.17 10.14 94.58
C ILE A 230 -11.10 9.29 95.44
N ASN A 231 -10.56 8.24 96.05
CA ASN A 231 -11.32 7.25 96.83
C ASN A 231 -11.61 7.71 98.28
N ARG A 232 -12.24 8.88 98.42
CA ARG A 232 -12.81 9.41 99.68
C ARG A 232 -13.91 10.43 99.38
N SER A 233 -14.78 10.72 100.34
CA SER A 233 -15.77 11.79 100.19
C SER A 233 -15.07 13.16 100.16
N LEU A 234 -15.40 13.97 99.16
CA LEU A 234 -14.90 15.33 98.92
C LEU A 234 -15.96 16.40 99.12
N ILE A 235 -17.22 16.01 99.36
CA ILE A 235 -18.32 16.94 99.51
C ILE A 235 -18.04 17.90 100.69
N LEU A 236 -18.05 19.21 100.41
CA LEU A 236 -17.68 20.31 101.30
C LEU A 236 -16.18 20.45 101.64
N ASP A 237 -15.31 19.55 101.17
CA ASP A 237 -13.87 19.76 101.29
C ASP A 237 -13.42 20.93 100.40
N ASN A 238 -12.33 21.59 100.78
CA ASN A 238 -11.76 22.64 99.96
C ASN A 238 -10.75 22.05 98.97
N LEU A 239 -10.77 22.53 97.74
CA LEU A 239 -9.85 22.16 96.66
C LEU A 239 -8.38 22.27 97.06
N SER A 240 -8.03 23.25 97.92
CA SER A 240 -6.66 23.40 98.44
C SER A 240 -6.18 22.20 99.27
N SER A 241 -7.10 21.48 99.92
CA SER A 241 -6.76 20.30 100.75
C SER A 241 -6.34 19.09 99.90
N ILE A 242 -6.88 18.97 98.68
CA ILE A 242 -6.57 17.89 97.74
C ILE A 242 -5.62 18.31 96.62
N ALA A 243 -5.27 19.59 96.54
CA ALA A 243 -4.36 20.10 95.51
C ALA A 243 -2.96 19.46 95.57
N GLN A 244 -2.53 18.93 96.73
CA GLN A 244 -1.27 18.20 96.85
C GLN A 244 -1.40 16.71 96.51
N GLU A 245 -2.59 16.14 96.63
CA GLU A 245 -2.88 14.71 96.41
C GLU A 245 -3.20 14.42 94.94
N SER A 246 -3.69 15.42 94.19
CA SER A 246 -4.13 15.25 92.81
C SER A 246 -3.67 16.40 91.91
N PRO A 247 -2.84 16.12 90.87
CA PRO A 247 -2.48 17.12 89.85
C PRO A 247 -3.71 17.70 89.12
N PHE A 248 -4.80 16.95 89.02
CA PHE A 248 -6.07 17.44 88.52
C PHE A 248 -6.62 18.58 89.41
N ALA A 249 -6.74 18.32 90.72
CA ALA A 249 -7.18 19.33 91.68
C ALA A 249 -6.23 20.56 91.73
N ALA A 250 -4.92 20.33 91.64
CA ALA A 250 -3.92 21.41 91.60
C ALA A 250 -4.13 22.35 90.40
N ASN A 251 -4.41 21.79 89.23
CA ASN A 251 -4.61 22.57 88.01
C ASN A 251 -5.97 23.26 87.98
N ILE A 252 -7.01 22.68 88.58
CA ILE A 252 -8.28 23.40 88.82
C ILE A 252 -8.00 24.60 89.73
N SER A 253 -7.30 24.40 90.85
CA SER A 253 -7.07 25.45 91.85
C SER A 253 -6.30 26.64 91.26
N ARG A 254 -5.29 26.38 90.42
CA ARG A 254 -4.50 27.42 89.73
C ARG A 254 -5.33 28.26 88.75
N ASN A 255 -6.35 27.65 88.14
CA ASN A 255 -7.07 28.23 87.02
C ASN A 255 -8.52 28.66 87.34
N LEU A 256 -9.03 28.36 88.53
CA LEU A 256 -10.41 28.61 88.92
C LEU A 256 -10.82 30.09 88.77
N SER A 257 -9.90 31.03 89.06
CA SER A 257 -10.14 32.47 88.92
C SER A 257 -10.20 32.97 87.47
N GLN A 258 -9.76 32.15 86.50
CA GLN A 258 -9.71 32.52 85.08
C GLN A 258 -10.97 32.15 84.31
N VAL A 259 -11.86 31.34 84.91
CA VAL A 259 -13.09 30.86 84.28
C VAL A 259 -14.22 31.86 84.50
N THR A 260 -14.82 32.34 83.41
CA THR A 260 -16.00 33.22 83.43
C THR A 260 -17.12 32.64 82.58
N ASP A 261 -18.35 33.12 82.76
CA ASP A 261 -19.54 32.60 82.08
C ASP A 261 -19.39 32.51 80.55
N ASN A 262 -18.61 33.41 79.94
CA ASN A 262 -18.42 33.48 78.48
C ASN A 262 -17.06 32.96 78.00
N LYS A 263 -16.26 32.34 78.88
CA LYS A 263 -14.90 31.90 78.52
C LYS A 263 -14.56 30.56 79.18
N PRO A 264 -14.95 29.43 78.56
CA PRO A 264 -14.44 28.13 78.97
C PRO A 264 -12.92 28.10 78.83
N LEU A 265 -12.26 27.40 79.74
CA LEU A 265 -10.82 27.26 79.75
C LEU A 265 -10.43 25.84 79.37
N GLN A 266 -9.39 25.71 78.55
CA GLN A 266 -8.75 24.45 78.20
C GLN A 266 -7.25 24.55 78.50
N VAL A 267 -6.73 23.69 79.37
CA VAL A 267 -5.32 23.67 79.79
C VAL A 267 -4.78 22.26 79.68
N ARG A 268 -3.60 22.09 79.08
CA ARG A 268 -2.88 20.82 79.10
C ARG A 268 -1.92 20.80 80.29
N TYR A 269 -1.87 19.68 80.99
CA TYR A 269 -0.97 19.48 82.13
C TYR A 269 -0.44 18.05 82.15
N ASP A 270 0.68 17.84 82.83
CA ASP A 270 1.26 16.51 83.03
C ASP A 270 0.84 15.94 84.39
N ASN A 271 0.54 14.64 84.41
CA ASN A 271 0.34 13.86 85.62
C ASN A 271 1.19 12.59 85.52
N ASN A 272 2.35 12.59 86.18
CA ASN A 272 3.29 11.46 86.24
C ASN A 272 3.75 10.94 84.87
N GLY A 273 4.05 11.85 83.93
CA GLY A 273 4.52 11.52 82.58
C GLY A 273 3.42 11.19 81.57
N VAL A 274 2.16 11.30 81.96
CA VAL A 274 1.00 11.22 81.08
C VAL A 274 0.41 12.62 80.93
N ASN A 275 0.30 13.10 79.69
CA ASN A 275 -0.33 14.38 79.40
C ASN A 275 -1.85 14.25 79.54
N TYR A 276 -2.46 15.17 80.29
CA TYR A 276 -3.89 15.35 80.43
C TYR A 276 -4.33 16.70 79.86
N THR A 277 -5.59 16.78 79.45
CA THR A 277 -6.26 18.03 79.11
C THR A 277 -7.37 18.29 80.12
N LEU A 278 -7.37 19.49 80.71
CA LEU A 278 -8.36 20.02 81.65
C LEU A 278 -9.28 20.99 80.90
N PHE A 279 -10.58 20.81 81.07
CA PHE A 279 -11.64 21.68 80.58
C PHE A 279 -12.38 22.25 81.79
N MET A 280 -12.62 23.57 81.82
CA MET A 280 -13.37 24.21 82.89
C MET A 280 -14.45 25.14 82.32
N HIS A 281 -15.66 25.04 82.87
CA HIS A 281 -16.82 25.83 82.44
C HIS A 281 -17.68 26.24 83.65
N ARG A 282 -18.11 27.51 83.68
CA ARG A 282 -18.94 28.03 84.78
C ARG A 282 -20.43 27.82 84.47
N ILE A 283 -21.20 27.34 85.45
CA ILE A 283 -22.64 27.15 85.29
C ILE A 283 -23.32 28.51 85.50
N SER A 284 -23.87 29.07 84.43
CA SER A 284 -24.48 30.40 84.43
C SER A 284 -25.58 30.54 85.49
N GLY A 285 -25.58 31.65 86.23
CA GLY A 285 -26.56 31.92 87.30
C GLY A 285 -26.30 31.22 88.63
N THR A 286 -25.21 30.46 88.75
CA THR A 286 -24.81 29.75 89.98
C THR A 286 -23.37 30.11 90.41
N PRO A 287 -22.96 29.83 91.65
CA PRO A 287 -21.58 29.99 92.07
C PRO A 287 -20.66 28.83 91.64
N TRP A 288 -21.11 27.91 90.80
CA TRP A 288 -20.45 26.63 90.53
C TRP A 288 -19.71 26.58 89.19
N THR A 289 -18.56 25.91 89.18
CA THR A 289 -17.73 25.64 88.00
C THR A 289 -17.52 24.15 87.87
N VAL A 290 -17.79 23.61 86.68
CA VAL A 290 -17.48 22.23 86.32
C VAL A 290 -16.08 22.18 85.74
N ALA A 291 -15.26 21.28 86.25
CA ALA A 291 -13.94 20.97 85.75
C ALA A 291 -13.87 19.49 85.34
N PHE A 292 -13.47 19.21 84.11
CA PHE A 292 -13.31 17.87 83.56
C PHE A 292 -11.88 17.64 83.09
N SER A 293 -11.29 16.48 83.36
CA SER A 293 -9.99 16.11 82.81
C SER A 293 -9.90 14.70 82.26
N THR A 294 -9.22 14.54 81.12
CA THR A 294 -8.92 13.24 80.50
C THR A 294 -7.52 13.21 79.88
N GLN A 295 -7.01 12.02 79.52
CA GLN A 295 -5.70 11.83 78.93
C GLN A 295 -5.64 12.39 77.49
N THR A 296 -4.61 13.18 77.19
CA THR A 296 -4.38 13.75 75.86
C THR A 296 -4.13 12.67 74.80
N THR A 297 -3.51 11.54 75.16
CA THR A 297 -3.30 10.41 74.24
C THR A 297 -4.59 9.72 73.82
N LEU A 298 -5.63 9.76 74.67
CA LEU A 298 -6.95 9.24 74.33
C LEU A 298 -7.59 10.05 73.20
N LEU A 299 -7.30 11.36 73.13
CA LEU A 299 -7.70 12.25 72.02
C LEU A 299 -6.97 11.94 70.70
N GLU A 300 -5.81 11.28 70.77
CA GLU A 300 -4.94 11.03 69.60
C GLU A 300 -5.02 9.57 69.09
N SER A 301 -5.33 8.59 69.95
CA SER A 301 -5.21 7.17 69.64
C SER A 301 -6.13 6.68 68.51
N THR A 302 -7.24 7.38 68.26
CA THR A 302 -8.17 7.12 67.15
C THR A 302 -7.51 7.30 65.77
N THR A 303 -6.39 8.03 65.70
CA THR A 303 -5.64 8.27 64.45
C THR A 303 -4.88 7.03 63.96
N HIS A 304 -4.27 6.26 64.87
CA HIS A 304 -3.42 5.13 64.50
C HIS A 304 -4.21 3.93 63.95
N SER A 305 -5.41 3.68 64.47
CA SER A 305 -6.27 2.59 64.00
C SER A 305 -6.81 2.82 62.58
N ILE A 306 -7.08 4.08 62.21
CA ILE A 306 -7.53 4.45 60.86
C ILE A 306 -6.39 4.26 59.84
N LEU A 307 -5.17 4.66 60.20
CA LEU A 307 -3.98 4.51 59.36
C LEU A 307 -3.67 3.03 59.04
N VAL A 308 -3.72 2.15 60.04
CA VAL A 308 -3.45 0.71 59.84
C VAL A 308 -4.53 0.05 58.97
N THR A 309 -5.80 0.42 59.16
CA THR A 309 -6.90 -0.13 58.36
C THR A 309 -6.78 0.28 56.88
N LEU A 310 -6.48 1.55 56.60
CA LEU A 310 -6.28 2.03 55.22
C LEU A 310 -5.07 1.37 54.55
N ALA A 311 -3.96 1.20 55.28
CA ALA A 311 -2.77 0.52 54.76
C ALA A 311 -3.04 -0.96 54.44
N SER A 312 -3.83 -1.65 55.26
CA SER A 312 -4.17 -3.07 55.06
C SER A 312 -5.02 -3.33 53.82
N ILE A 313 -5.78 -2.34 53.34
CA ILE A 313 -6.59 -2.42 52.11
C ILE A 313 -5.77 -1.99 50.89
N GLN A 314 -4.95 -0.94 51.00
CA GLN A 314 -4.22 -0.38 49.85
C GLN A 314 -3.06 -1.26 49.38
N LEU A 315 -2.33 -1.92 50.28
CA LEU A 315 -1.21 -2.78 49.92
C LEU A 315 -1.62 -3.99 49.03
N PRO A 316 -2.64 -4.79 49.37
CA PRO A 316 -3.05 -5.90 48.52
C PRO A 316 -3.65 -5.43 47.18
N ILE A 317 -4.37 -4.30 47.15
CA ILE A 317 -4.88 -3.71 45.91
C ILE A 317 -3.72 -3.28 45.01
N ALA A 318 -2.71 -2.58 45.56
CA ALA A 318 -1.54 -2.17 44.80
C ALA A 318 -0.76 -3.39 44.24
N ALA A 319 -0.58 -4.44 45.05
CA ALA A 319 0.08 -5.67 44.61
C ALA A 319 -0.70 -6.38 43.49
N ALA A 320 -2.04 -6.44 43.58
CA ALA A 320 -2.90 -7.03 42.56
C ALA A 320 -2.82 -6.26 41.23
N ILE A 321 -2.81 -4.93 41.28
CA ILE A 321 -2.70 -4.09 40.07
C ILE A 321 -1.30 -4.25 39.42
N ILE A 322 -0.23 -4.28 40.21
CA ILE A 322 1.14 -4.50 39.69
C ILE A 322 1.23 -5.86 39.00
N LEU A 323 0.71 -6.92 39.63
CA LEU A 323 0.69 -8.27 39.06
C LEU A 323 -0.13 -8.33 37.76
N PHE A 324 -1.31 -7.72 37.74
CA PHE A 324 -2.16 -7.64 36.56
C PHE A 324 -1.45 -6.93 35.39
N CYS A 325 -0.86 -5.76 35.65
CA CYS A 325 -0.08 -5.01 34.65
C CYS A 325 1.10 -5.83 34.13
N PHE A 326 1.84 -6.53 35.01
CA PHE A 326 2.95 -7.39 34.59
C PHE A 326 2.50 -8.52 33.64
N ILE A 327 1.39 -9.19 33.96
CA ILE A 327 0.82 -10.23 33.10
C ILE A 327 0.38 -9.64 31.75
N ALA A 328 -0.38 -8.53 31.76
CA ALA A 328 -0.87 -7.88 30.55
C ALA A 328 0.27 -7.42 29.62
N PHE A 329 1.27 -6.71 30.15
CA PHE A 329 2.43 -6.25 29.36
C PHE A 329 3.30 -7.41 28.86
N SER A 330 3.49 -8.47 29.65
CA SER A 330 4.25 -9.64 29.22
C SER A 330 3.56 -10.43 28.09
N GLN A 331 2.22 -10.44 28.07
CA GLN A 331 1.44 -11.05 26.99
C GLN A 331 1.51 -10.21 25.71
N LEU A 332 1.42 -8.88 25.83
CA LEU A 332 1.56 -7.96 24.70
C LEU A 332 2.96 -8.04 24.07
N ALA A 333 4.01 -8.02 24.90
CA ALA A 333 5.40 -8.10 24.43
C ALA A 333 5.68 -9.37 23.61
N ARG A 334 5.20 -10.54 24.06
CA ARG A 334 5.36 -11.80 23.33
C ARG A 334 4.69 -11.78 21.94
N ARG A 335 3.53 -11.14 21.83
CA ARG A 335 2.80 -11.04 20.55
C ARG A 335 3.49 -10.10 19.57
N LEU A 336 3.98 -8.96 20.05
CA LEU A 336 4.77 -8.03 19.26
C LEU A 336 6.10 -8.66 18.80
N GLU A 337 6.70 -9.50 19.63
CA GLU A 337 7.92 -10.23 19.28
C GLU A 337 7.67 -11.30 18.22
N ALA A 338 6.55 -12.03 18.28
CA ALA A 338 6.15 -12.96 17.22
C ALA A 338 5.88 -12.22 15.89
N LEU A 339 5.18 -11.08 15.92
CA LEU A 339 4.95 -10.24 14.75
C LEU A 339 6.27 -9.71 14.16
N ARG A 340 7.18 -9.22 15.01
CA ARG A 340 8.53 -8.80 14.60
C ARG A 340 9.28 -9.94 13.92
N ASN A 341 9.34 -11.12 14.53
CA ASN A 341 10.11 -12.24 13.98
C ASN A 341 9.58 -12.70 12.62
N ASN A 342 8.25 -12.68 12.42
CA ASN A 342 7.65 -12.98 11.11
C ASN A 342 7.99 -11.91 10.05
N ILE A 343 7.98 -10.63 10.41
CA ILE A 343 8.38 -9.53 9.51
C ILE A 343 9.89 -9.60 9.21
N GLU A 344 10.72 -9.93 10.20
CA GLU A 344 12.16 -10.08 10.05
C GLU A 344 12.49 -11.26 9.12
N ALA A 345 11.76 -12.38 9.24
CA ALA A 345 11.85 -13.51 8.31
C ALA A 345 11.49 -13.11 6.86
N LEU A 346 10.45 -12.30 6.66
CA LEU A 346 10.07 -11.75 5.34
C LEU A 346 11.15 -10.85 4.72
N SER A 347 11.97 -10.18 5.54
CA SER A 347 12.99 -9.23 5.08
C SER A 347 14.36 -9.84 4.75
N SER A 348 14.57 -11.13 5.08
CA SER A 348 15.88 -11.78 5.04
C SER A 348 16.32 -12.32 3.68
N GLY A 349 15.50 -12.18 2.63
CA GLY A 349 15.85 -12.48 1.24
C GLY A 349 15.41 -13.85 0.73
N ASP A 350 15.08 -14.81 1.62
CA ASP A 350 14.50 -16.12 1.33
C ASP A 350 13.14 -16.27 2.04
N ALA A 351 12.20 -15.40 1.68
CA ALA A 351 10.94 -15.28 2.40
C ALA A 351 9.97 -16.43 2.07
N ASP A 352 9.51 -17.13 3.11
CA ASP A 352 8.42 -18.10 2.98
C ASP A 352 7.06 -17.39 2.97
N LEU A 353 6.50 -17.18 1.77
CA LEU A 353 5.20 -16.54 1.58
C LEU A 353 4.02 -17.51 1.79
N THR A 354 4.30 -18.77 2.18
CA THR A 354 3.26 -19.71 2.64
C THR A 354 2.99 -19.60 4.13
N ALA A 355 3.85 -18.89 4.87
CA ALA A 355 3.73 -18.74 6.31
C ALA A 355 2.57 -17.80 6.69
N GLU A 356 1.69 -18.26 7.59
CA GLU A 356 0.57 -17.48 8.12
C GLU A 356 0.85 -17.01 9.55
N ILE A 357 0.61 -15.73 9.82
CA ILE A 357 0.64 -15.19 11.18
C ILE A 357 -0.67 -15.56 11.88
N LYS A 358 -0.60 -16.48 12.86
CA LYS A 358 -1.77 -16.92 13.63
C LYS A 358 -2.41 -15.76 14.41
N ILE A 359 -3.69 -15.52 14.16
CA ILE A 359 -4.48 -14.47 14.82
C ILE A 359 -5.08 -15.03 16.10
N ASN A 360 -4.55 -14.61 17.26
CA ASN A 360 -4.96 -15.17 18.56
C ASN A 360 -5.99 -14.30 19.32
N LYS A 361 -6.27 -13.06 18.89
CA LYS A 361 -7.30 -12.15 19.46
C LYS A 361 -7.72 -11.06 18.45
N ASN A 362 -8.96 -10.58 18.55
CA ASN A 362 -9.49 -9.41 17.82
C ASN A 362 -9.18 -8.10 18.58
N ASP A 363 -7.89 -7.78 18.71
CA ASP A 363 -7.40 -6.50 19.21
C ASP A 363 -6.57 -5.80 18.12
N GLU A 364 -6.07 -4.60 18.37
CA GLU A 364 -5.31 -3.81 17.38
C GLU A 364 -4.08 -4.57 16.87
N VAL A 365 -3.45 -5.39 17.73
CA VAL A 365 -2.31 -6.24 17.34
C VAL A 365 -2.76 -7.39 16.43
N GLY A 366 -3.93 -7.98 16.69
CA GLY A 366 -4.58 -8.92 15.78
C GLY A 366 -4.94 -8.31 14.42
N GLY A 367 -5.43 -7.07 14.40
CA GLY A 367 -5.72 -6.33 13.17
C GLY A 367 -4.46 -6.09 12.30
N ILE A 368 -3.32 -5.83 12.94
CA ILE A 368 -2.02 -5.74 12.24
C ILE A 368 -1.64 -7.11 11.66
N ALA A 369 -1.81 -8.20 12.40
CA ALA A 369 -1.52 -9.55 11.89
C ALA A 369 -2.38 -9.91 10.65
N VAL A 370 -3.67 -9.55 10.64
CA VAL A 370 -4.55 -9.70 9.47
C VAL A 370 -4.02 -8.90 8.27
N SER A 371 -3.66 -7.64 8.50
CA SER A 371 -3.15 -6.75 7.44
C SER A 371 -1.84 -7.28 6.85
N VAL A 372 -0.96 -7.83 7.69
CA VAL A 372 0.28 -8.48 7.23
C VAL A 372 -0.02 -9.76 6.45
N ASN A 373 -0.96 -10.60 6.87
CA ASN A 373 -1.36 -11.78 6.11
C ASN A 373 -1.92 -11.40 4.72
N HIS A 374 -2.76 -10.38 4.62
CA HIS A 374 -3.23 -9.87 3.32
C HIS A 374 -2.08 -9.38 2.44
N PHE A 375 -1.09 -8.70 3.03
CA PHE A 375 0.10 -8.26 2.31
C PHE A 375 0.95 -9.44 1.80
N ILE A 376 1.11 -10.50 2.61
CA ILE A 376 1.80 -11.74 2.21
C ILE A 376 1.06 -12.41 1.04
N ILE A 377 -0.27 -12.54 1.11
CA ILE A 377 -1.09 -13.11 0.03
C ILE A 377 -0.91 -12.31 -1.27
N TYR A 378 -1.01 -10.99 -1.19
CA TYR A 378 -0.82 -10.11 -2.34
C TYR A 378 0.59 -10.24 -2.96
N LEU A 379 1.64 -10.29 -2.13
CA LEU A 379 3.00 -10.54 -2.61
C LEU A 379 3.14 -11.91 -3.27
N ARG A 380 2.53 -12.95 -2.70
CA ARG A 380 2.55 -14.30 -3.29
C ARG A 380 1.89 -14.32 -4.66
N GLU A 381 0.68 -13.76 -4.79
CA GLU A 381 -0.04 -13.69 -6.07
C GLU A 381 0.73 -12.88 -7.14
N MET A 382 1.40 -11.81 -6.72
CA MET A 382 2.28 -11.03 -7.59
C MET A 382 3.49 -11.86 -8.05
N MET A 383 4.17 -12.56 -7.14
CA MET A 383 5.33 -13.40 -7.47
C MET A 383 4.95 -14.60 -8.34
N ASP A 384 3.80 -15.24 -8.09
CA ASP A 384 3.24 -16.29 -8.97
C ASP A 384 2.97 -15.75 -10.37
N SER A 385 2.40 -14.55 -10.49
CA SER A 385 2.13 -13.89 -11.78
C SER A 385 3.42 -13.57 -12.53
N VAL A 386 4.46 -13.10 -11.82
CA VAL A 386 5.79 -12.86 -12.41
C VAL A 386 6.45 -14.17 -12.82
N SER A 387 6.36 -15.23 -12.02
CA SER A 387 6.89 -16.56 -12.37
C SER A 387 6.23 -17.12 -13.63
N ASN A 388 4.89 -17.07 -13.70
CA ASN A 388 4.13 -17.50 -14.88
C ASN A 388 4.50 -16.69 -16.13
N SER A 389 4.61 -15.36 -16.00
CA SER A 389 5.03 -14.48 -17.10
C SER A 389 6.46 -14.78 -17.55
N SER A 390 7.37 -15.04 -16.61
CA SER A 390 8.76 -15.41 -16.91
C SER A 390 8.85 -16.76 -17.62
N ASN A 391 8.04 -17.74 -17.24
CA ASN A 391 7.94 -19.03 -17.97
C ASN A 391 7.41 -18.85 -19.39
N GLN A 392 6.39 -18.01 -19.59
CA GLN A 392 5.89 -17.66 -20.92
C GLN A 392 6.96 -16.97 -21.78
N ILE A 393 7.70 -16.02 -21.21
CA ILE A 393 8.83 -15.36 -21.88
C ILE A 393 9.90 -16.38 -22.27
N SER A 394 10.22 -17.35 -21.40
CA SER A 394 11.17 -18.42 -21.73
C SER A 394 10.73 -19.22 -22.95
N ASN A 395 9.44 -19.61 -23.04
CA ASN A 395 8.92 -20.32 -24.20
C ASN A 395 9.01 -19.48 -25.48
N ILE A 396 8.69 -18.18 -25.41
CA ILE A 396 8.79 -17.25 -26.54
C ILE A 396 10.24 -17.11 -27.00
N ILE A 397 11.21 -17.03 -26.06
CA ILE A 397 12.64 -16.95 -26.40
C ILE A 397 13.10 -18.20 -27.16
N ASP A 398 12.67 -19.39 -26.73
CA ASP A 398 13.00 -20.63 -27.43
C ASP A 398 12.39 -20.68 -28.83
N GLU A 399 11.16 -20.18 -28.99
CA GLU A 399 10.50 -20.05 -30.30
C GLU A 399 11.25 -19.07 -31.22
N VAL A 400 11.63 -17.89 -30.70
CA VAL A 400 12.43 -16.90 -31.45
C VAL A 400 13.80 -17.47 -31.83
N LYS A 401 14.44 -18.22 -30.93
CA LYS A 401 15.72 -18.87 -31.23
C LYS A 401 15.58 -19.89 -32.35
N ASN A 402 14.54 -20.73 -32.30
CA ASN A 402 14.26 -21.71 -33.36
C ASN A 402 13.96 -21.01 -34.69
N GLN A 403 13.14 -19.96 -34.68
CA GLN A 403 12.83 -19.19 -35.88
C GLN A 403 14.05 -18.48 -36.45
N SER A 404 14.94 -17.95 -35.61
CA SER A 404 16.20 -17.34 -36.04
C SER A 404 17.11 -18.36 -36.75
N GLN A 405 17.18 -19.59 -36.22
CA GLN A 405 17.92 -20.69 -36.85
C GLN A 405 17.35 -21.05 -38.22
N ILE A 406 16.02 -21.20 -38.32
CA ILE A 406 15.33 -21.46 -39.59
C ILE A 406 15.61 -20.34 -40.60
N ASN A 407 15.55 -19.08 -40.17
CA ASN A 407 15.84 -17.94 -41.03
C ASN A 407 17.29 -17.96 -41.52
N HIS A 408 18.25 -18.35 -40.67
CA HIS A 408 19.65 -18.48 -41.06
C HIS A 408 19.81 -19.51 -42.19
N ASP A 409 19.21 -20.69 -42.05
CA ASP A 409 19.26 -21.76 -43.06
C ASP A 409 18.58 -21.32 -44.39
N ILE A 410 17.51 -20.53 -44.30
CA ILE A 410 16.83 -19.97 -45.47
C ILE A 410 17.71 -18.94 -46.19
N VAL A 411 18.36 -18.04 -45.44
CA VAL A 411 19.25 -17.02 -45.99
C VAL A 411 20.47 -17.65 -46.66
N ASP A 412 21.07 -18.69 -46.06
CA ASP A 412 22.16 -19.45 -46.67
C ASP A 412 21.73 -20.14 -47.98
N ARG A 413 20.52 -20.70 -48.01
CA ARG A 413 19.98 -21.30 -49.25
C ARG A 413 19.78 -20.23 -50.32
N HIS A 414 19.20 -19.08 -49.97
CA HIS A 414 19.04 -17.96 -50.89
C HIS A 414 20.38 -17.45 -51.43
N ALA A 415 21.42 -17.35 -50.58
CA ALA A 415 22.75 -16.96 -51.03
C ALA A 415 23.28 -17.89 -52.13
N ASN A 416 23.12 -19.20 -51.95
CA ASN A 416 23.53 -20.20 -52.93
C ASN A 416 22.71 -20.12 -54.23
N GLU A 417 21.38 -20.00 -54.12
CA GLU A 417 20.49 -19.86 -55.28
C GLU A 417 20.78 -18.58 -56.08
N THR A 418 20.99 -17.45 -55.40
CA THR A 418 21.38 -16.19 -56.04
C THR A 418 22.73 -16.32 -56.76
N MET A 419 23.70 -17.02 -56.17
CA MET A 419 24.99 -17.25 -56.83
C MET A 419 24.85 -18.08 -58.10
N GLN A 420 24.01 -19.11 -58.10
CA GLN A 420 23.72 -19.90 -59.30
C GLN A 420 23.05 -19.07 -60.40
N VAL A 421 22.11 -18.19 -60.02
CA VAL A 421 21.46 -17.28 -60.97
C VAL A 421 22.46 -16.31 -61.58
N ILE A 422 23.37 -15.75 -60.78
CA ILE A 422 24.46 -14.88 -61.28
C ILE A 422 25.33 -15.63 -62.29
N THR A 423 25.69 -16.88 -62.02
CA THR A 423 26.44 -17.71 -62.98
C THR A 423 25.68 -17.87 -64.30
N ALA A 424 24.38 -18.21 -64.25
CA ALA A 424 23.54 -18.36 -65.43
C ALA A 424 23.40 -17.05 -66.24
N ILE A 425 23.33 -15.90 -65.56
CA ILE A 425 23.30 -14.58 -66.20
C ILE A 425 24.62 -14.29 -66.92
N ASN A 426 25.77 -14.60 -66.31
CA ASN A 426 27.06 -14.43 -66.97
C ASN A 426 27.20 -15.32 -68.21
N GLU A 427 26.71 -16.56 -68.15
CA GLU A 427 26.65 -17.44 -69.33
C GLU A 427 25.72 -16.88 -70.41
N MET A 428 24.59 -16.28 -70.02
CA MET A 428 23.65 -15.63 -70.94
C MET A 428 24.28 -14.41 -71.63
N ALA A 429 25.02 -13.58 -70.89
CA ALA A 429 25.74 -12.42 -71.44
C ALA A 429 26.78 -12.87 -72.47
N SER A 430 27.59 -13.88 -72.12
CA SER A 430 28.57 -14.47 -73.05
C SER A 430 27.91 -15.05 -74.30
N THR A 431 26.74 -15.67 -74.15
CA THR A 431 25.99 -16.25 -75.28
C THR A 431 25.45 -15.16 -76.19
N ALA A 432 24.91 -14.07 -75.64
CA ALA A 432 24.42 -12.93 -76.42
C ALA A 432 25.55 -12.27 -77.22
N GLU A 433 26.72 -12.08 -76.61
CA GLU A 433 27.92 -11.55 -77.30
C GLU A 433 28.39 -12.49 -78.43
N GLU A 434 28.39 -13.81 -78.19
CA GLU A 434 28.74 -14.79 -79.20
C GLU A 434 27.74 -14.81 -80.38
N VAL A 435 26.43 -14.69 -80.10
CA VAL A 435 25.39 -14.58 -81.13
C VAL A 435 25.58 -13.31 -81.97
N ALA A 436 25.84 -12.17 -81.33
CA ALA A 436 26.11 -10.91 -82.04
C ALA A 436 27.36 -11.02 -82.96
N ARG A 437 28.43 -11.65 -82.47
CA ARG A 437 29.64 -11.92 -83.25
C ARG A 437 29.37 -12.86 -84.43
N ASN A 438 28.64 -13.95 -84.20
CA ASN A 438 28.29 -14.90 -85.26
C ASN A 438 27.39 -14.28 -86.32
N THR A 439 26.49 -13.39 -85.91
CA THR A 439 25.64 -12.62 -86.83
C THR A 439 26.49 -11.71 -87.73
N THR A 440 27.46 -11.00 -87.15
CA THR A 440 28.41 -10.17 -87.91
C THR A 440 29.23 -10.98 -88.92
N ASN A 441 29.70 -12.16 -88.52
CA ASN A 441 30.40 -13.08 -89.41
C ASN A 441 29.49 -13.57 -90.55
N THR A 442 28.22 -13.86 -90.24
CA THR A 442 27.23 -14.31 -91.23
C THR A 442 26.95 -13.22 -92.26
N VAL A 443 26.81 -11.95 -91.84
CA VAL A 443 26.67 -10.79 -92.74
C VAL A 443 27.88 -10.65 -93.69
N THR A 444 29.08 -10.92 -93.18
CA THR A 444 30.30 -10.87 -94.01
C THR A 444 30.31 -11.99 -95.06
N ASN A 445 29.87 -13.19 -94.67
CA ASN A 445 29.79 -14.34 -95.57
C ASN A 445 28.70 -14.17 -96.63
N THR A 446 27.52 -13.68 -96.25
CA THR A 446 26.43 -13.38 -97.21
C THR A 446 26.84 -12.29 -98.18
N HIS A 447 27.51 -11.24 -97.73
CA HIS A 447 28.05 -10.21 -98.62
C HIS A 447 29.04 -10.79 -99.64
N SER A 448 29.93 -11.68 -99.20
CA SER A 448 30.88 -12.37 -100.08
C SER A 448 30.15 -13.26 -101.11
N ALA A 449 29.07 -13.93 -100.70
CA ALA A 449 28.23 -14.73 -101.59
C ALA A 449 27.49 -13.87 -102.62
N THR A 450 26.97 -12.69 -102.24
CA THR A 450 26.38 -11.73 -103.19
C THR A 450 27.38 -11.31 -104.25
N VAL A 451 28.61 -10.93 -103.85
CA VAL A 451 29.66 -10.53 -104.79
C VAL A 451 30.01 -11.68 -105.75
N ALA A 452 30.09 -12.92 -105.25
CA ALA A 452 30.37 -14.09 -106.09
C ALA A 452 29.22 -14.41 -107.07
N ALA A 453 27.96 -14.23 -106.64
CA ALA A 453 26.78 -14.40 -107.49
C ALA A 453 26.75 -13.34 -108.61
N ASP A 454 27.02 -12.07 -108.29
CA ASP A 454 27.12 -10.98 -109.28
C ASP A 454 28.22 -11.24 -110.32
N GLN A 455 29.39 -11.69 -109.87
CA GLN A 455 30.50 -12.06 -110.76
C GLN A 455 30.11 -13.24 -111.67
N SER A 456 29.42 -14.25 -111.13
CA SER A 456 28.94 -15.40 -111.89
C SER A 456 27.91 -14.97 -112.94
N LYS A 457 26.97 -14.10 -112.57
CA LYS A 457 25.96 -13.54 -113.49
C LYS A 457 26.62 -12.76 -114.63
N ALA A 458 27.62 -11.93 -114.33
CA ALA A 458 28.39 -11.22 -115.36
C ALA A 458 29.12 -12.18 -116.31
N ALA A 459 29.68 -13.27 -115.81
CA ALA A 459 30.34 -14.29 -116.63
C ALA A 459 29.36 -15.05 -117.54
N VAL A 460 28.18 -15.41 -117.02
CA VAL A 460 27.10 -16.08 -117.78
C VAL A 460 26.55 -15.17 -118.88
N ASN A 461 26.33 -13.88 -118.59
CA ASN A 461 25.91 -12.91 -119.60
C ASN A 461 26.94 -12.79 -120.73
N LYS A 462 28.23 -12.71 -120.39
CA LYS A 462 29.30 -12.69 -121.40
C LYS A 462 29.35 -13.97 -122.24
N ALA A 463 29.09 -15.13 -121.63
CA ALA A 463 29.00 -16.40 -122.36
C ALA A 463 27.80 -16.38 -123.32
N THR A 464 26.65 -15.87 -122.89
CA THR A 464 25.43 -15.71 -123.71
C THR A 464 25.70 -14.81 -124.92
N ASP A 465 26.35 -13.66 -124.72
CA ASP A 465 26.74 -12.75 -125.81
C ASP A 465 27.69 -13.42 -126.81
N SER A 466 28.62 -14.24 -126.30
CA SER A 466 29.58 -14.98 -127.14
C SER A 466 28.89 -16.05 -127.99
N VAL A 467 27.90 -16.75 -127.43
CA VAL A 467 27.08 -17.73 -128.14
C VAL A 467 26.18 -17.06 -129.18
N ALA A 468 25.61 -15.90 -128.87
CA ALA A 468 24.83 -15.11 -129.83
C ALA A 468 25.68 -14.65 -131.04
N LEU A 469 26.92 -14.24 -130.79
CA LEU A 469 27.88 -13.92 -131.85
C LEU A 469 28.22 -15.17 -132.69
N LEU A 470 28.47 -16.31 -132.04
CA LEU A 470 28.75 -17.58 -132.72
C LEU A 470 27.57 -18.02 -133.60
N MET A 471 26.34 -17.88 -133.13
CA MET A 471 25.12 -18.14 -133.90
C MET A 471 25.05 -17.30 -135.18
N THR A 472 25.43 -16.02 -135.09
CA THR A 472 25.51 -15.12 -136.24
C THR A 472 26.57 -15.60 -137.24
N GLN A 473 27.75 -15.99 -136.75
CA GLN A 473 28.84 -16.52 -137.58
C GLN A 473 28.48 -17.84 -138.27
N ILE A 474 27.83 -18.77 -137.56
CA ILE A 474 27.34 -20.03 -138.13
C ILE A 474 26.31 -19.78 -139.21
N LYS A 475 25.39 -18.82 -139.01
CA LYS A 475 24.39 -18.44 -140.01
C LYS A 475 25.08 -17.95 -141.30
N THR A 476 26.02 -17.02 -141.18
CA THR A 476 26.78 -16.52 -142.35
C THR A 476 27.59 -17.63 -143.04
N ALA A 477 28.23 -18.51 -142.26
CA ALA A 477 28.97 -19.64 -142.82
C ALA A 477 28.06 -20.63 -143.56
N SER A 478 26.86 -20.88 -143.03
CA SER A 478 25.84 -21.72 -143.67
C SER A 478 25.33 -21.11 -144.98
N GLU A 479 25.12 -19.79 -145.03
CA GLU A 479 24.76 -19.05 -146.25
C GLU A 479 25.85 -19.20 -147.33
N ASN A 480 27.12 -18.96 -146.98
CA ASN A 480 28.26 -19.10 -147.90
C ASN A 480 28.42 -20.54 -148.44
N VAL A 481 28.27 -21.55 -147.58
CA VAL A 481 28.36 -22.96 -147.99
C VAL A 481 27.19 -23.36 -148.89
N THR A 482 26.00 -22.82 -148.65
CA THR A 482 24.82 -23.01 -149.51
C THR A 482 25.03 -22.39 -150.89
N GLU A 483 25.61 -21.18 -150.95
CA GLU A 483 26.01 -20.55 -152.21
C GLU A 483 27.05 -21.39 -152.97
N MET A 484 28.05 -21.92 -152.27
CA MET A 484 29.05 -22.83 -152.86
C MET A 484 28.40 -24.12 -153.42
N SER A 485 27.38 -24.67 -152.75
CA SER A 485 26.60 -25.80 -153.28
C SER A 485 25.94 -25.44 -154.60
N ASN A 486 25.34 -24.25 -154.69
CA ASN A 486 24.65 -23.78 -155.88
C ASN A 486 25.62 -23.56 -157.05
N GLU A 487 26.80 -22.99 -156.79
CA GLU A 487 27.84 -22.83 -157.81
C GLU A 487 28.39 -24.18 -158.29
N THR A 488 28.60 -25.14 -157.39
CA THR A 488 29.01 -26.51 -157.72
C THR A 488 28.00 -27.19 -158.66
N GLN A 489 26.70 -27.02 -158.40
CA GLN A 489 25.63 -27.54 -159.25
C GLN A 489 25.64 -26.90 -160.65
N LYS A 490 25.90 -25.59 -160.74
CA LYS A 490 26.05 -24.90 -162.04
C LYS A 490 27.24 -25.46 -162.82
N ILE A 491 28.38 -25.68 -162.17
CA ILE A 491 29.57 -26.27 -162.82
C ILE A 491 29.27 -27.68 -163.34
N SER A 492 28.61 -28.53 -162.54
CA SER A 492 28.21 -29.88 -162.97
C SER A 492 27.32 -29.83 -164.22
N THR A 493 26.39 -28.87 -164.28
CA THR A 493 25.53 -28.64 -165.46
C THR A 493 26.35 -28.29 -166.71
N VAL A 494 27.35 -27.40 -166.58
CA VAL A 494 28.25 -27.02 -167.68
C VAL A 494 29.11 -28.21 -168.13
N LEU A 495 29.62 -29.02 -167.21
CA LEU A 495 30.41 -30.21 -167.55
C LEU A 495 29.61 -31.27 -168.30
N ASN A 496 28.33 -31.44 -167.97
CA ASN A 496 27.45 -32.33 -168.74
C ASN A 496 27.36 -31.87 -170.21
N VAL A 497 27.23 -30.56 -170.45
CA VAL A 497 27.26 -30.00 -171.81
C VAL A 497 28.60 -30.27 -172.50
N ILE A 498 29.73 -30.11 -171.80
CA ILE A 498 31.06 -30.39 -172.37
C ILE A 498 31.23 -31.89 -172.70
N ARG A 499 30.75 -32.77 -171.82
CA ARG A 499 30.77 -34.23 -172.03
C ARG A 499 29.93 -34.60 -173.26
N ASP A 500 28.76 -34.00 -173.40
CA ASP A 500 27.87 -34.21 -174.56
C ASP A 500 28.52 -33.68 -175.86
N ILE A 501 29.20 -32.53 -175.81
CA ILE A 501 30.00 -32.01 -176.95
C ILE A 501 31.16 -32.96 -177.29
N ALA A 502 31.87 -33.48 -176.29
CA ALA A 502 32.97 -34.42 -176.49
C ALA A 502 32.47 -35.75 -177.08
N GLU A 503 31.28 -36.22 -176.69
CA GLU A 503 30.61 -37.38 -177.29
C GLU A 503 30.26 -37.15 -178.76
N GLN A 504 29.65 -36.01 -179.05
CA GLN A 504 29.38 -35.60 -180.43
C GLN A 504 30.66 -35.49 -181.25
N THR A 505 31.74 -34.94 -180.68
CA THR A 505 33.05 -34.80 -181.33
C THR A 505 33.68 -36.15 -181.60
N ASN A 506 33.58 -37.10 -180.66
CA ASN A 506 34.06 -38.47 -180.81
C ASN A 506 33.30 -39.21 -181.93
N LEU A 507 31.98 -39.02 -182.03
CA LEU A 507 31.14 -39.57 -183.11
C LEU A 507 31.48 -38.95 -184.48
N LEU A 508 31.68 -37.63 -184.53
CA LEU A 508 32.11 -36.94 -185.75
C LEU A 508 33.48 -37.41 -186.21
N ALA A 509 34.43 -37.56 -185.28
CA ALA A 509 35.78 -38.06 -185.55
C ALA A 509 35.77 -39.53 -186.01
N LEU A 510 34.92 -40.37 -185.42
CA LEU A 510 34.71 -41.75 -185.87
C LEU A 510 34.19 -41.79 -187.32
N ASN A 511 33.18 -40.97 -187.65
CA ASN A 511 32.67 -40.86 -189.01
C ASN A 511 33.75 -40.38 -189.99
N ALA A 512 34.58 -39.41 -189.58
CA ALA A 512 35.71 -38.94 -190.39
C ALA A 512 36.80 -40.01 -190.59
N ALA A 513 37.11 -40.80 -189.56
CA ALA A 513 38.08 -41.90 -189.65
C ALA A 513 37.57 -43.03 -190.58
N ILE A 514 36.27 -43.35 -190.53
CA ILE A 514 35.62 -44.29 -191.45
C ILE A 514 35.74 -43.81 -192.89
N GLU A 515 35.45 -42.54 -193.17
CA GLU A 515 35.51 -42.00 -194.54
C GLU A 515 36.97 -41.85 -195.03
N ALA A 516 37.91 -41.55 -194.14
CA ALA A 516 39.34 -41.53 -194.45
C ALA A 516 39.88 -42.93 -194.80
N ALA A 517 39.44 -43.99 -194.10
CA ALA A 517 39.75 -45.37 -194.45
C ALA A 517 39.15 -45.78 -195.81
N ARG A 518 37.98 -45.23 -196.15
CA ARG A 518 37.28 -45.47 -197.43
C ARG A 518 38.01 -44.84 -198.63
N ALA A 519 38.73 -43.75 -198.43
CA ALA A 519 39.49 -43.04 -199.47
C ALA A 519 40.87 -43.67 -199.80
N GLY A 520 41.29 -44.73 -199.09
CA GLY A 520 42.54 -45.45 -199.36
C GLY A 520 43.80 -44.59 -199.14
N ASP A 521 44.79 -44.69 -200.03
CA ASP A 521 46.09 -44.00 -199.88
C ASP A 521 45.98 -42.46 -199.85
N GLN A 522 44.94 -41.87 -200.46
CA GLN A 522 44.68 -40.42 -200.43
C GLN A 522 44.15 -39.92 -199.07
N GLY A 523 43.60 -40.82 -198.24
CA GLY A 523 42.97 -40.49 -196.95
C GLY A 523 43.91 -40.56 -195.74
N ARG A 524 45.16 -41.02 -195.90
CA ARG A 524 46.10 -41.27 -194.78
C ARG A 524 46.32 -40.06 -193.87
N GLY A 525 46.51 -38.86 -194.44
CA GLY A 525 46.69 -37.64 -193.64
C GLY A 525 45.44 -37.26 -192.84
N PHE A 526 44.26 -37.50 -193.41
CA PHE A 526 42.97 -37.21 -192.78
C PHE A 526 42.63 -38.22 -191.69
N ALA A 527 42.97 -39.50 -191.87
CA ALA A 527 42.80 -40.55 -190.88
C ALA A 527 43.59 -40.25 -189.59
N VAL A 528 44.84 -39.77 -189.71
CA VAL A 528 45.66 -39.38 -188.55
C VAL A 528 45.01 -38.22 -187.76
N VAL A 529 44.47 -37.22 -188.46
CA VAL A 529 43.77 -36.10 -187.80
C VAL A 529 42.48 -36.58 -187.13
N ALA A 530 41.71 -37.46 -187.79
CA ALA A 530 40.48 -38.00 -187.22
C ALA A 530 40.75 -38.85 -185.96
N ASP A 531 41.80 -39.68 -185.96
CA ASP A 531 42.21 -40.44 -184.77
C ASP A 531 42.72 -39.53 -183.65
N GLU A 532 43.43 -38.44 -183.96
CA GLU A 532 43.86 -37.45 -182.96
C GLU A 532 42.68 -36.69 -182.35
N VAL A 533 41.69 -36.28 -183.16
CA VAL A 533 40.45 -35.65 -182.67
C VAL A 533 39.64 -36.62 -181.82
N ARG A 534 39.57 -37.89 -182.22
CA ARG A 534 38.89 -38.95 -181.47
C ARG A 534 39.58 -39.19 -180.12
N ALA A 535 40.90 -39.26 -180.10
CA ALA A 535 41.69 -39.38 -178.87
C ALA A 535 41.49 -38.15 -177.96
N LEU A 536 41.45 -36.94 -178.51
CA LEU A 536 41.17 -35.71 -177.77
C LEU A 536 39.75 -35.69 -177.18
N ALA A 537 38.76 -36.12 -177.95
CA ALA A 537 37.37 -36.22 -177.51
C ALA A 537 37.18 -37.25 -176.39
N ALA A 538 37.78 -38.44 -176.52
CA ALA A 538 37.81 -39.45 -175.47
C ALA A 538 38.53 -38.96 -174.20
N ARG A 539 39.65 -38.25 -174.36
CA ARG A 539 40.37 -37.63 -173.24
C ARG A 539 39.56 -36.53 -172.56
N THR A 540 38.80 -35.74 -173.33
CA THR A 540 37.86 -34.73 -172.81
C THR A 540 36.73 -35.39 -172.02
N GLN A 541 36.12 -36.46 -172.54
CA GLN A 541 35.10 -37.23 -171.81
C GLN A 541 35.62 -37.78 -170.49
N ASN A 542 36.80 -38.40 -170.50
CA ASN A 542 37.42 -38.93 -169.28
C ASN A 542 37.68 -37.82 -168.25
N SER A 543 38.24 -36.67 -168.68
CA SER A 543 38.45 -35.52 -167.79
C SER A 543 37.13 -34.95 -167.26
N THR A 544 36.07 -34.86 -168.07
CA THR A 544 34.76 -34.42 -167.57
C THR A 544 34.14 -35.39 -166.57
N ALA A 545 34.36 -36.70 -166.74
CA ALA A 545 33.89 -37.72 -165.81
C ALA A 545 34.64 -37.64 -164.46
N GLU A 546 35.97 -37.49 -164.49
CA GLU A 546 36.79 -37.27 -163.30
C GLU A 546 36.38 -35.98 -162.56
N ILE A 547 36.13 -34.88 -163.27
CA ILE A 547 35.66 -33.63 -162.63
C ILE A 547 34.26 -33.81 -162.05
N ASN A 548 33.35 -34.52 -162.73
CA ASN A 548 32.01 -34.77 -162.21
C ASN A 548 32.02 -35.65 -160.95
N GLU A 549 32.93 -36.63 -160.87
CA GLU A 549 33.18 -37.40 -159.64
C GLU A 549 33.69 -36.48 -158.51
N MET A 550 34.67 -35.60 -158.78
CA MET A 550 35.15 -34.61 -157.81
C MET A 550 34.04 -33.67 -157.32
N LEU A 551 33.15 -33.19 -158.21
CA LEU A 551 32.02 -32.34 -157.82
C LEU A 551 30.98 -33.11 -157.00
N THR A 552 30.74 -34.39 -157.30
CA THR A 552 29.85 -35.24 -156.52
C THR A 552 30.39 -35.40 -155.10
N HIS A 553 31.69 -35.64 -154.95
CA HIS A 553 32.36 -35.65 -153.65
C HIS A 553 32.29 -34.29 -152.93
N LEU A 554 32.49 -33.19 -153.67
CA LEU A 554 32.38 -31.84 -153.11
C LEU A 554 30.96 -31.57 -152.58
N GLN A 555 29.93 -31.96 -153.31
CA GLN A 555 28.53 -31.74 -152.93
C GLN A 555 28.10 -32.61 -151.74
N ALA A 556 28.60 -33.84 -151.65
CA ALA A 556 28.46 -34.67 -150.46
C ALA A 556 29.17 -34.04 -149.24
N GLY A 557 30.37 -33.48 -149.44
CA GLY A 557 31.10 -32.73 -148.42
C GLY A 557 30.34 -31.50 -147.94
N VAL A 558 29.79 -30.71 -148.86
CA VAL A 558 28.96 -29.53 -148.56
C VAL A 558 27.73 -29.91 -147.73
N THR A 559 27.01 -30.97 -148.11
CA THR A 559 25.84 -31.47 -147.36
C THR A 559 26.20 -31.85 -145.92
N THR A 560 27.38 -32.47 -145.75
CA THR A 560 27.91 -32.83 -144.42
C THR A 560 28.19 -31.58 -143.59
N VAL A 561 28.82 -30.56 -144.18
CA VAL A 561 29.11 -29.28 -143.50
C VAL A 561 27.84 -28.55 -143.09
N VAL A 562 26.83 -28.47 -143.97
CA VAL A 562 25.53 -27.85 -143.66
C VAL A 562 24.84 -28.57 -142.51
N THR A 563 24.86 -29.91 -142.50
CA THR A 563 24.29 -30.71 -141.41
C THR A 563 25.00 -30.44 -140.08
N ALA A 564 26.34 -30.37 -140.10
CA ALA A 564 27.13 -30.03 -138.92
C ALA A 564 26.87 -28.60 -138.41
N MET A 565 26.70 -27.63 -139.32
CA MET A 565 26.33 -26.25 -138.97
C MET A 565 24.94 -26.18 -138.32
N ASN A 566 23.94 -26.88 -138.86
CA ASN A 566 22.61 -26.94 -138.26
C ASN A 566 22.63 -27.58 -136.86
N ASN A 567 23.36 -28.69 -136.68
CA ASN A 567 23.53 -29.29 -135.36
C ASN A 567 24.22 -28.34 -134.37
N THR A 568 25.23 -27.59 -134.84
CA THR A 568 25.92 -26.60 -134.00
C THR A 568 24.99 -25.46 -133.61
N LYS A 569 24.13 -25.01 -134.55
CA LYS A 569 23.09 -24.00 -134.30
C LYS A 569 22.12 -24.46 -133.20
N THR A 570 21.56 -25.67 -133.32
CA THR A 570 20.63 -26.21 -132.30
C THR A 570 21.32 -26.36 -130.94
N ARG A 571 22.59 -26.78 -130.89
CA ARG A 571 23.34 -26.84 -129.62
C ARG A 571 23.56 -25.46 -129.01
N CYS A 572 23.80 -24.43 -129.81
CA CYS A 572 23.92 -23.06 -129.31
C CYS A 572 22.59 -22.54 -128.75
N GLU A 573 21.45 -22.87 -129.39
CA GLU A 573 20.11 -22.54 -128.87
C GLU A 573 19.86 -23.17 -127.48
N VAL A 574 20.25 -24.45 -127.30
CA VAL A 574 20.18 -25.12 -125.98
C VAL A 574 21.09 -24.43 -124.96
N VAL A 575 22.31 -24.04 -125.32
CA VAL A 575 23.22 -23.34 -124.40
C VAL A 575 22.64 -21.99 -123.97
N VAL A 576 21.92 -21.27 -124.84
CA VAL A 576 21.25 -20.01 -124.48
C VAL A 576 20.13 -20.25 -123.46
N ASP A 577 19.32 -21.29 -123.64
CA ASP A 577 18.26 -21.67 -122.70
C ASP A 577 18.85 -22.08 -121.33
N ASP A 578 19.92 -22.88 -121.34
CA ASP A 578 20.66 -23.28 -120.13
C ASP A 578 21.24 -22.05 -119.40
N THR A 579 21.81 -21.07 -120.12
CA THR A 579 22.36 -19.86 -119.49
C THR A 579 21.27 -18.95 -118.93
N GLU A 580 20.10 -18.89 -119.55
CA GLU A 580 18.94 -18.16 -119.02
C GLU A 580 18.44 -18.79 -117.72
N GLN A 581 18.36 -20.13 -117.66
CA GLN A 581 18.00 -20.86 -116.44
C GLN A 581 19.02 -20.63 -115.30
N VAL A 582 20.33 -20.64 -115.61
CA VAL A 582 21.37 -20.33 -114.62
C VAL A 582 21.23 -18.90 -114.10
N ASN A 583 20.95 -17.92 -114.97
CA ASN A 583 20.70 -16.54 -114.55
C ASN A 583 19.49 -16.43 -113.61
N GLY A 584 18.39 -17.13 -113.90
CA GLY A 584 17.22 -17.19 -113.02
C GLY A 584 17.56 -17.77 -111.64
N GLY A 585 18.33 -18.86 -111.59
CA GLY A 585 18.79 -19.45 -110.33
C GLY A 585 19.72 -18.54 -109.51
N LEU A 586 20.55 -17.73 -110.18
CA LEU A 586 21.38 -16.72 -109.52
C LEU A 586 20.53 -15.58 -108.92
N ASP A 587 19.44 -15.18 -109.60
CA ASP A 587 18.51 -14.16 -109.08
C ASP A 587 17.73 -14.64 -107.85
N GLU A 588 17.28 -15.90 -107.85
CA GLU A 588 16.65 -16.54 -106.67
C GLU A 588 17.65 -16.65 -105.50
N MET A 589 18.91 -16.99 -105.79
CA MET A 589 19.97 -17.05 -104.78
C MET A 589 20.23 -15.68 -104.16
N MET A 590 20.32 -14.61 -104.96
CA MET A 590 20.49 -13.25 -104.45
C MET A 590 19.31 -12.80 -103.59
N THR A 591 18.09 -13.16 -103.98
CA THR A 591 16.88 -12.89 -103.17
C THR A 591 16.97 -13.59 -101.81
N SER A 592 17.32 -14.88 -101.80
CA SER A 592 17.49 -15.65 -100.56
C SER A 592 18.59 -15.09 -99.67
N ILE A 593 19.71 -14.63 -100.25
CA ILE A 593 20.79 -13.97 -99.49
C ILE A 593 20.30 -12.65 -98.88
N GLY A 594 19.45 -11.90 -99.58
CA GLY A 594 18.78 -10.71 -99.04
C GLY A 594 17.96 -11.02 -97.79
N GLU A 595 17.11 -12.04 -97.86
CA GLU A 595 16.29 -12.48 -96.71
C GLU A 595 17.17 -12.93 -95.51
N ILE A 596 18.30 -13.59 -95.76
CA ILE A 596 19.26 -13.96 -94.70
C ILE A 596 19.86 -12.72 -94.03
N ASN A 597 20.17 -11.67 -94.80
CA ASN A 597 20.68 -10.42 -94.24
C ASN A 597 19.63 -9.70 -93.37
N ASP A 598 18.37 -9.69 -93.79
CA ASP A 598 17.28 -9.12 -92.99
C ASP A 598 17.08 -9.89 -91.68
N LEU A 599 17.10 -11.23 -91.74
CA LEU A 599 17.06 -12.09 -90.55
C LEU A 599 18.24 -11.83 -89.62
N ASN A 600 19.46 -11.69 -90.16
CA ASN A 600 20.62 -11.33 -89.36
C ASN A 600 20.46 -9.97 -88.67
N SER A 601 19.87 -8.97 -89.33
CA SER A 601 19.58 -7.70 -88.68
C SER A 601 18.68 -7.88 -87.46
N HIS A 602 17.64 -8.71 -87.56
CA HIS A 602 16.78 -9.02 -86.42
C HIS A 602 17.49 -9.79 -85.31
N ILE A 603 18.35 -10.75 -85.65
CA ILE A 603 19.14 -11.51 -84.67
C ILE A 603 20.11 -10.59 -83.94
N ALA A 604 20.75 -9.64 -84.65
CA ALA A 604 21.65 -8.66 -84.03
C ALA A 604 20.92 -7.79 -83.01
N THR A 605 19.76 -7.22 -83.38
CA THR A 605 18.93 -6.43 -82.46
C THR A 605 18.49 -7.26 -81.24
N ALA A 606 18.05 -8.50 -81.46
CA ALA A 606 17.65 -9.38 -80.36
C ALA A 606 18.83 -9.70 -79.41
N ALA A 607 20.04 -9.89 -79.95
CA ALA A 607 21.24 -10.11 -79.15
C ALA A 607 21.64 -8.88 -78.33
N GLU A 608 21.51 -7.67 -78.89
CA GLU A 608 21.73 -6.41 -78.17
C GLU A 608 20.71 -6.21 -77.03
N GLU A 609 19.42 -6.45 -77.30
CA GLU A 609 18.37 -6.42 -76.28
C GLU A 609 18.63 -7.45 -75.17
N GLN A 610 19.01 -8.67 -75.55
CA GLN A 610 19.33 -9.72 -74.58
C GLN A 610 20.54 -9.34 -73.72
N SER A 611 21.57 -8.71 -74.30
CA SER A 611 22.71 -8.18 -73.54
C SER A 611 22.27 -7.12 -72.53
N SER A 612 21.47 -6.14 -72.96
CA SER A 612 20.98 -5.07 -72.09
C SER A 612 20.11 -5.60 -70.94
N VAL A 613 19.21 -6.54 -71.21
CA VAL A 613 18.38 -7.19 -70.17
C VAL A 613 19.27 -7.98 -69.20
N THR A 614 20.30 -8.65 -69.72
CA THR A 614 21.23 -9.43 -68.87
C THR A 614 22.02 -8.52 -67.92
N GLU A 615 22.46 -7.35 -68.37
CA GLU A 615 23.10 -6.34 -67.52
C GLU A 615 22.15 -5.82 -66.41
N GLU A 616 20.89 -5.57 -66.75
CA GLU A 616 19.88 -5.14 -65.78
C GLU A 616 19.62 -6.22 -64.72
N ILE A 617 19.47 -7.49 -65.14
CA ILE A 617 19.29 -8.61 -64.21
C ILE A 617 20.54 -8.78 -63.34
N ASN A 618 21.75 -8.61 -63.88
CA ASN A 618 23.00 -8.66 -63.11
C ASN A 618 23.00 -7.57 -62.00
N HIS A 619 22.60 -6.34 -62.35
CA HIS A 619 22.46 -5.26 -61.39
C HIS A 619 21.46 -5.61 -60.26
N ASN A 620 20.28 -6.14 -60.64
CA ASN A 620 19.26 -6.57 -59.67
C ASN A 620 19.77 -7.69 -58.75
N MET A 621 20.53 -8.65 -59.28
CA MET A 621 21.13 -9.72 -58.47
C MET A 621 22.19 -9.20 -57.50
N SER A 622 22.96 -8.17 -57.87
CA SER A 622 23.87 -7.49 -56.93
C SER A 622 23.12 -6.83 -55.78
N GLN A 623 21.96 -6.21 -56.05
CA GLN A 623 21.11 -5.66 -54.99
C GLN A 623 20.55 -6.76 -54.07
N ILE A 624 20.11 -7.89 -54.63
CA ILE A 624 19.65 -9.06 -53.86
C ILE A 624 20.78 -9.61 -52.98
N GLN A 625 22.01 -9.70 -53.50
CA GLN A 625 23.16 -10.13 -52.70
C GLN A 625 23.42 -9.22 -51.49
N ASN A 626 23.28 -7.90 -51.66
CA ASN A 626 23.36 -6.95 -50.55
C ASN A 626 22.22 -7.14 -49.53
N MET A 627 20.99 -7.43 -50.00
CA MET A 627 19.87 -7.75 -49.10
C MET A 627 20.12 -9.03 -48.29
N ILE A 628 20.68 -10.06 -48.91
CA ILE A 628 21.04 -11.31 -48.23
C ILE A 628 22.06 -11.03 -47.12
N GLN A 629 23.09 -10.22 -47.37
CA GLN A 629 24.05 -9.81 -46.35
C GLN A 629 23.38 -9.10 -45.16
N MET A 630 22.48 -8.14 -45.43
CA MET A 630 21.72 -7.46 -44.38
C MET A 630 20.82 -8.42 -43.58
N LEU A 631 20.20 -9.41 -44.24
CA LEU A 631 19.39 -10.42 -43.57
C LEU A 631 20.24 -11.32 -42.66
N THR A 632 21.43 -11.72 -43.09
CA THR A 632 22.39 -12.47 -42.26
C THR A 632 22.76 -11.70 -41.00
N GLU A 633 23.09 -10.41 -41.14
CA GLU A 633 23.42 -9.53 -40.01
C GLU A 633 22.23 -9.37 -39.05
N SER A 634 21.02 -9.18 -39.59
CA SER A 634 19.79 -9.06 -38.81
C SER A 634 19.44 -10.35 -38.04
N ALA A 635 19.61 -11.51 -38.67
CA ALA A 635 19.44 -12.80 -38.02
C ALA A 635 20.44 -12.99 -36.87
N GLN A 636 21.72 -12.64 -37.09
CA GLN A 636 22.75 -12.70 -36.06
C GLN A 636 22.43 -11.76 -34.87
N GLN A 637 21.94 -10.56 -35.14
CA GLN A 637 21.52 -9.61 -34.10
C GLN A 637 20.30 -10.12 -33.31
N THR A 638 19.35 -10.77 -33.98
CA THR A 638 18.18 -11.40 -33.36
C THR A 638 18.59 -12.54 -32.42
N THR A 639 19.52 -13.40 -32.86
CA THR A 639 20.10 -14.46 -32.02
C THR A 639 20.79 -13.89 -30.79
N THR A 640 21.59 -12.83 -30.96
CA THR A 640 22.28 -12.16 -29.85
C THR A 640 21.30 -11.56 -28.84
N SER A 641 20.27 -10.86 -29.33
CA SER A 641 19.23 -10.25 -28.48
C SER A 641 18.42 -11.30 -27.72
N SER A 642 18.10 -12.43 -28.38
CA SER A 642 17.41 -13.56 -27.76
C SER A 642 18.23 -14.19 -26.63
N HIS A 643 19.55 -14.28 -26.80
CA HIS A 643 20.46 -14.74 -25.75
C HIS A 643 20.46 -13.79 -24.55
N SER A 644 20.57 -12.47 -24.77
CA SER A 644 20.49 -11.48 -23.70
C SER A 644 19.14 -11.51 -22.98
N LEU A 645 18.03 -11.69 -23.71
CA LEU A 645 16.70 -11.82 -23.12
C LEU A 645 16.56 -13.11 -22.30
N SER A 646 17.15 -14.22 -22.77
CA SER A 646 17.23 -15.48 -22.01
C SER A 646 17.97 -15.30 -20.69
N GLU A 647 19.10 -14.60 -20.71
CA GLU A 647 19.89 -14.33 -19.51
C GLU A 647 19.12 -13.45 -18.51
N ALA A 648 18.49 -12.36 -18.99
CA ALA A 648 17.66 -11.50 -18.16
C ALA A 648 16.45 -12.24 -17.55
N ASN A 649 15.79 -13.08 -18.34
CA ASN A 649 14.66 -13.89 -17.87
C ASN A 649 15.10 -14.95 -16.85
N ASN A 650 16.27 -15.57 -17.04
CA ASN A 650 16.87 -16.48 -16.07
C ASN A 650 17.24 -15.77 -14.75
N GLN A 651 17.73 -14.53 -14.83
CA GLN A 651 17.96 -13.72 -13.63
C GLN A 651 16.65 -13.39 -12.91
N LEU A 652 15.59 -13.05 -13.64
CA LEU A 652 14.25 -12.82 -13.07
C LEU A 652 13.72 -14.08 -12.37
N ASN A 653 13.78 -15.24 -13.02
CA ASN A 653 13.40 -16.52 -12.42
C ASN A 653 14.23 -16.84 -11.16
N LYS A 654 15.53 -16.56 -11.15
CA LYS A 654 16.38 -16.71 -9.96
C LYS A 654 15.97 -15.78 -8.82
N LEU A 655 15.50 -14.57 -9.12
CA LEU A 655 15.02 -13.64 -8.10
C LEU A 655 13.68 -14.09 -7.51
N VAL A 656 12.75 -14.55 -8.37
CA VAL A 656 11.43 -15.04 -7.94
C VAL A 656 11.55 -16.34 -7.15
N SER A 657 12.44 -17.26 -7.54
CA SER A 657 12.65 -18.55 -6.86
C SER A 657 13.27 -18.44 -5.46
N ARG A 658 13.75 -17.26 -5.05
CA ARG A 658 14.11 -17.00 -3.64
C ARG A 658 12.89 -16.94 -2.72
N PHE A 659 11.72 -16.64 -3.28
CA PHE A 659 10.46 -16.66 -2.53
C PHE A 659 9.85 -18.05 -2.61
N LYS A 660 9.47 -18.60 -1.46
CA LYS A 660 8.70 -19.84 -1.43
C LYS A 660 7.21 -19.52 -1.57
N LEU A 661 6.63 -19.92 -2.70
CA LEU A 661 5.26 -19.61 -3.09
C LEU A 661 4.28 -20.75 -2.76
N SER A 662 4.80 -21.98 -2.61
CA SER A 662 4.05 -23.22 -2.37
C SER A 662 4.68 -24.09 -1.29
#